data_AF-A0A1G3QNW3-F1
#
_entry.id   AF-A0A1G3QNW3-F1
#
_cell.length_a   1.000
_cell.length_b   1.000
_cell.length_c   1.000
_cell.angle_alpha   90.00
_cell.angle_beta   90.00
_cell.angle_gamma   90.00
#
_symmetry.space_group_name_H-M   'P 1'
#
loop_
_entity.id
_entity.type
_entity.pdbx_description
1 polymer ?
#
loop_
_entity_poly.entity_id
_entity_poly.type
_entity_poly.pdbx_seq_one_letter_code
_entity_poly.pdbx_strand_id
1 'polypeptide(L)'
;MEWENIRISSRNEARISKNGLIVLEKRYLAKDDKGKIIETPAELFRRVAKFVASADLRYGKTSSEVERTADVFYDMMVNLEFLPNTPTLMNAGRPLGQLSACFVLPVEDSMDRIFDAVKQMALIHKSGGGTGFSFSRLRPRDDIVRSTAGVSSGPVSFMRIFNTATETVKQGGTRRGANMAILAVNHPDILDFIRSKENRDALTNFNISVGITDDFMKALEEGGEYPLINPNTNRVVKMVSAGEVFNLIVQKAWESGEPGVIFLDRINEANTLKTIGTMESTNPCVTGDTMVLTSDGPRIASELRGVQFTAIVHGVPHASAPEGFFSTGIKPVYRLRTREGYEIRLTDDHPVLRAVSISRSSVRTEWVRAGDLAAGDKISLHDHRAFPGWAGAYGFAGGYLVGLLFGDGTIKSDKAVISVWPRRLAVNGAITDDPVMREALECARSMPHRADFRGFVEVKGRGEYRMSLAALREICLRLGITPRNKAITPALESCSSDFYCGFLRGLFDTDGSVQGSQEKGISVRLAQSDCASLKRVQSMLLRLGIVSVLYQNRRPEGKTALPDGKGGMKFYHTRAHHELIISRDNLTVFAERIGFTDADKSRKLSSLLASYKRSHNRERFLAEVAEIIPAGTEEVFDVQIPGVNFFDGEGFLLHNCGEQPLLPYESCNLGSINLNKVVSKGKAGYTIDFGRLRELTRKAVHFLDNIIDLNKYPLGEIQDNTLANRKIGLGIMGFADALIRLGIPYNSEEAAGTAEKIMSAIQEESKAASRDLADERGPFPNFPYSTYAEQGMKPLRNATTTTIAPTGTISIIAGSSSGIEPLYALAYVRNVLDNQLLVEANPLFEEIAAERNFYSKEIMEQVAESGSAADVGGIPEDVKRIFVSSHDISPEWHVRIQAAFQKHVDNAVSKTINFKSSAAPEDVKQAYLLAYRLGCKGVTVYRDRSRDNQVLATRQKPAAKTALKKEPALTSERLSPRPRNEITWGTTRKIATGCGTLYVTINEDENGLFEVFAAMGKGGGCAASQTEAVSRLISLALRSGIDKEQIIKQIKGVRCPNQAWEKGGRIYSCADAIAKALERYIGGLSEKHGGDLELAKNAAEINGKGSDAVMVGVCPDCHGPLEFESGCSVCRSCGFSRCG
;
A
#
# COMPACT_ATOMS: atom_id res chain seq x y z
N MET A 1 -26.79 -34.64 5.25
CA MET A 1 -28.00 -34.30 4.49
C MET A 1 -27.61 -34.20 3.03
N GLU A 2 -28.24 -34.99 2.15
CA GLU A 2 -27.97 -35.00 0.71
C GLU A 2 -28.75 -33.86 0.02
N TRP A 3 -28.31 -32.62 0.25
CA TRP A 3 -28.90 -31.41 -0.34
C TRP A 3 -28.82 -31.41 -1.88
N GLU A 4 -27.92 -32.22 -2.45
CA GLU A 4 -27.75 -32.41 -3.89
C GLU A 4 -29.01 -32.99 -4.57
N ASN A 5 -29.76 -33.84 -3.85
CA ASN A 5 -31.00 -34.47 -4.33
C ASN A 5 -32.17 -33.50 -4.50
N ILE A 6 -32.15 -32.34 -3.82
CA ILE A 6 -33.19 -31.30 -3.90
C ILE A 6 -33.26 -30.81 -5.35
N ARG A 7 -34.45 -30.84 -5.97
CA ARG A 7 -34.67 -30.33 -7.33
C ARG A 7 -35.10 -28.85 -7.28
N ILE A 8 -34.84 -28.16 -8.39
CA ILE A 8 -35.26 -26.78 -8.64
C ILE A 8 -35.99 -26.84 -9.98
N SER A 9 -37.32 -26.71 -9.95
CA SER A 9 -38.20 -26.80 -11.12
C SER A 9 -38.12 -25.56 -12.01
N SER A 10 -37.73 -24.41 -11.45
CA SER A 10 -37.55 -23.15 -12.16
C SER A 10 -36.54 -23.30 -13.30
N ARG A 11 -36.92 -22.73 -14.45
CA ARG A 11 -36.11 -22.63 -15.67
C ARG A 11 -35.65 -21.20 -15.96
N ASN A 12 -35.76 -20.30 -14.98
CA ASN A 12 -35.28 -18.93 -15.13
C ASN A 12 -33.76 -18.91 -15.33
N GLU A 13 -33.26 -17.98 -16.15
CA GLU A 13 -31.85 -17.80 -16.48
C GLU A 13 -31.39 -16.37 -16.19
N ALA A 14 -30.16 -16.22 -15.70
CA ALA A 14 -29.70 -14.95 -15.16
C ALA A 14 -29.20 -14.00 -16.27
N ARG A 15 -29.88 -12.87 -16.44
CA ARG A 15 -29.43 -11.77 -17.31
C ARG A 15 -28.35 -10.93 -16.61
N ILE A 16 -27.20 -11.53 -16.38
CA ILE A 16 -26.03 -10.88 -15.77
C ILE A 16 -25.44 -9.83 -16.74
N SER A 17 -24.99 -8.69 -16.22
CA SER A 17 -24.24 -7.71 -17.00
C SER A 17 -22.87 -8.25 -17.44
N LYS A 18 -22.28 -7.71 -18.52
CA LYS A 18 -20.92 -8.13 -18.95
C LYS A 18 -19.87 -7.97 -17.84
N ASN A 19 -19.99 -6.94 -17.01
CA ASN A 19 -19.11 -6.72 -15.85
C ASN A 19 -19.39 -7.75 -14.74
N GLY A 20 -20.65 -8.05 -14.45
CA GLY A 20 -21.06 -9.00 -13.42
C GLY A 20 -20.62 -10.45 -13.72
N LEU A 21 -20.65 -10.86 -14.99
CA LEU A 21 -20.27 -12.21 -15.40
C LEU A 21 -18.77 -12.47 -15.15
N ILE A 22 -17.93 -11.49 -15.50
CA ILE A 22 -16.48 -11.52 -15.24
C ILE A 22 -16.21 -11.69 -13.74
N VAL A 23 -16.90 -10.92 -12.89
CA VAL A 23 -16.78 -11.01 -11.43
C VAL A 23 -17.18 -12.41 -10.92
N LEU A 24 -18.26 -13.00 -11.46
CA LEU A 24 -18.70 -14.37 -11.13
C LEU A 24 -17.65 -15.43 -11.49
N GLU A 25 -17.20 -15.47 -12.75
CA GLU A 25 -16.28 -16.50 -13.26
C GLU A 25 -14.98 -16.63 -12.47
N LYS A 26 -14.48 -15.49 -11.98
CA LYS A 26 -13.16 -15.45 -11.36
C LYS A 26 -13.18 -15.73 -9.86
N ARG A 27 -14.19 -15.23 -9.14
CA ARG A 27 -14.30 -15.36 -7.67
C ARG A 27 -15.24 -16.47 -7.21
N TYR A 28 -16.36 -16.65 -7.91
CA TYR A 28 -17.53 -17.33 -7.36
C TYR A 28 -17.77 -18.71 -7.95
N LEU A 29 -17.69 -18.85 -9.27
CA LEU A 29 -17.98 -20.11 -9.97
C LEU A 29 -17.00 -21.22 -9.54
N ALA A 30 -17.54 -22.38 -9.20
CA ALA A 30 -16.76 -23.54 -8.78
C ALA A 30 -15.81 -24.02 -9.88
N LYS A 31 -14.65 -24.50 -9.44
CA LYS A 31 -13.52 -24.94 -10.28
C LYS A 31 -13.07 -26.34 -9.86
N ASP A 32 -12.64 -27.13 -10.83
CA ASP A 32 -12.02 -28.43 -10.59
C ASP A 32 -10.59 -28.30 -10.05
N ASP A 33 -9.95 -29.43 -9.73
CA ASP A 33 -8.56 -29.49 -9.25
C ASP A 33 -7.52 -28.95 -10.26
N LYS A 34 -7.95 -28.66 -11.49
CA LYS A 34 -7.15 -28.08 -12.58
C LYS A 34 -7.47 -26.60 -12.81
N GLY A 35 -8.32 -26.01 -11.98
CA GLY A 35 -8.73 -24.61 -12.04
C GLY A 35 -9.76 -24.29 -13.13
N LYS A 36 -10.26 -25.27 -13.87
CA LYS A 36 -11.27 -25.08 -14.91
C LYS A 36 -12.62 -24.79 -14.25
N ILE A 37 -13.34 -23.77 -14.74
CA ILE A 37 -14.72 -23.52 -14.33
C ILE A 37 -15.60 -24.72 -14.73
N ILE A 38 -16.34 -25.26 -13.76
CA ILE A 38 -17.24 -26.42 -13.90
C ILE A 38 -18.68 -26.07 -13.50
N GLU A 39 -18.98 -24.79 -13.34
CA GLU A 39 -20.25 -24.27 -12.84
C GLU A 39 -20.58 -22.96 -13.56
N THR A 40 -21.78 -22.86 -14.15
CA THR A 40 -22.33 -21.61 -14.72
C THR A 40 -22.94 -20.71 -13.64
N PRO A 41 -23.23 -19.42 -13.92
CA PRO A 41 -23.98 -18.56 -13.00
C PRO A 41 -25.31 -19.17 -12.53
N ALA A 42 -26.02 -19.87 -13.42
CA ALA A 42 -27.25 -20.56 -13.06
C ALA A 42 -26.97 -21.74 -12.10
N GLU A 43 -25.95 -22.55 -12.36
CA GLU A 43 -25.58 -23.67 -11.48
C GLU A 43 -25.06 -23.19 -10.12
N LEU A 44 -24.33 -22.07 -10.06
CA LEU A 44 -23.93 -21.43 -8.80
C LEU A 44 -25.14 -21.02 -7.98
N PHE A 45 -26.11 -20.32 -8.58
CA PHE A 45 -27.34 -19.97 -7.87
C PHE A 45 -28.15 -21.21 -7.48
N ARG A 46 -28.15 -22.30 -8.27
CA ARG A 46 -28.77 -23.58 -7.89
C ARG A 46 -28.05 -24.25 -6.73
N ARG A 47 -26.71 -24.33 -6.72
CA ARG A 47 -25.92 -24.86 -5.58
C ARG A 47 -26.24 -24.10 -4.30
N VAL A 48 -26.15 -22.77 -4.36
CA VAL A 48 -26.42 -21.90 -3.21
C VAL A 48 -27.87 -22.07 -2.74
N ALA A 49 -28.85 -22.04 -3.65
CA ALA A 49 -30.27 -22.18 -3.31
C ALA A 49 -30.61 -23.56 -2.71
N LYS A 50 -30.18 -24.67 -3.34
CA LYS A 50 -30.38 -26.03 -2.79
C LYS A 50 -29.75 -26.18 -1.41
N PHE A 51 -28.49 -25.74 -1.27
CA PHE A 51 -27.77 -25.88 -0.02
C PHE A 51 -28.45 -25.09 1.10
N VAL A 52 -28.75 -23.80 0.87
CA VAL A 52 -29.42 -22.94 1.86
C VAL A 52 -30.85 -23.43 2.16
N ALA A 53 -31.62 -23.87 1.17
CA ALA A 53 -32.94 -24.46 1.40
C ALA A 53 -32.88 -25.72 2.28
N SER A 54 -31.80 -26.51 2.23
CA SER A 54 -31.67 -27.77 2.99
C SER A 54 -31.71 -27.61 4.52
N ALA A 55 -31.57 -26.40 5.07
CA ALA A 55 -31.79 -26.13 6.49
C ALA A 55 -33.24 -26.42 6.92
N ASP A 56 -34.23 -26.20 6.04
CA ASP A 56 -35.65 -26.42 6.32
C ASP A 56 -35.97 -27.89 6.70
N LEU A 57 -35.15 -28.86 6.28
CA LEU A 57 -35.24 -30.26 6.68
C LEU A 57 -35.10 -30.46 8.20
N ARG A 58 -34.38 -29.57 8.89
CA ARG A 58 -34.22 -29.62 10.36
C ARG A 58 -35.48 -29.21 11.11
N TYR A 59 -36.41 -28.56 10.43
CA TYR A 59 -37.68 -28.05 10.96
C TYR A 59 -38.87 -28.85 10.42
N GLY A 60 -38.64 -30.11 10.06
CA GLY A 60 -39.70 -31.08 9.71
C GLY A 60 -40.29 -30.94 8.31
N LYS A 61 -39.84 -29.98 7.49
CA LYS A 61 -40.38 -29.80 6.13
C LYS A 61 -40.04 -30.97 5.22
N THR A 62 -41.02 -31.39 4.43
CA THR A 62 -40.88 -32.47 3.44
C THR A 62 -39.95 -32.06 2.30
N SER A 63 -39.39 -33.03 1.58
CA SER A 63 -38.53 -32.75 0.42
C SER A 63 -39.21 -31.83 -0.61
N SER A 64 -40.52 -31.98 -0.85
CA SER A 64 -41.27 -31.14 -1.79
C SER A 64 -41.51 -29.69 -1.29
N GLU A 65 -41.48 -29.46 0.03
CA GLU A 65 -41.46 -28.11 0.60
C GLU A 65 -40.08 -27.47 0.46
N VAL A 66 -39.02 -28.26 0.68
CA VAL A 66 -37.64 -27.80 0.53
C VAL A 66 -37.29 -27.52 -0.94
N GLU A 67 -37.81 -28.28 -1.89
CA GLU A 67 -37.72 -27.98 -3.33
C GLU A 67 -38.43 -26.67 -3.68
N ARG A 68 -39.61 -26.39 -3.11
CA ARG A 68 -40.28 -25.10 -3.27
C ARG A 68 -39.50 -23.94 -2.65
N THR A 69 -38.89 -24.13 -1.48
CA THR A 69 -37.96 -23.15 -0.88
C THR A 69 -36.75 -22.91 -1.79
N ALA A 70 -36.18 -23.98 -2.37
CA ALA A 70 -35.04 -23.88 -3.27
C ALA A 70 -35.37 -23.16 -4.59
N ASP A 71 -36.56 -23.40 -5.16
CA ASP A 71 -37.05 -22.64 -6.32
C ASP A 71 -37.17 -21.14 -6.00
N VAL A 72 -37.77 -20.78 -4.87
CA VAL A 72 -37.90 -19.37 -4.43
C VAL A 72 -36.54 -18.71 -4.23
N PHE A 73 -35.60 -19.38 -3.57
CA PHE A 73 -34.24 -18.87 -3.34
C PHE A 73 -33.44 -18.75 -4.64
N TYR A 74 -33.60 -19.68 -5.58
CA TYR A 74 -33.00 -19.59 -6.90
C TYR A 74 -33.55 -18.41 -7.68
N ASP A 75 -34.88 -18.24 -7.71
CA ASP A 75 -35.54 -17.19 -8.48
C ASP A 75 -35.14 -15.78 -8.03
N MET A 76 -34.93 -15.54 -6.73
CA MET A 76 -34.45 -14.24 -6.23
C MET A 76 -33.04 -13.89 -6.71
N MET A 77 -32.13 -14.86 -6.71
CA MET A 77 -30.74 -14.65 -7.11
C MET A 77 -30.59 -14.58 -8.63
N VAL A 78 -31.26 -15.47 -9.37
CA VAL A 78 -31.18 -15.55 -10.84
C VAL A 78 -31.79 -14.31 -11.50
N ASN A 79 -32.85 -13.73 -10.92
CA ASN A 79 -33.45 -12.48 -11.40
C ASN A 79 -32.71 -11.22 -10.91
N LEU A 80 -31.65 -11.37 -10.11
CA LEU A 80 -30.86 -10.29 -9.48
C LEU A 80 -31.70 -9.37 -8.58
N GLU A 81 -32.68 -9.94 -7.86
CA GLU A 81 -33.52 -9.26 -6.88
C GLU A 81 -32.87 -9.20 -5.50
N PHE A 82 -32.12 -10.25 -5.14
CA PHE A 82 -31.34 -10.34 -3.91
C PHE A 82 -30.04 -11.11 -4.16
N LEU A 83 -28.94 -10.67 -3.53
CA LEU A 83 -27.69 -11.42 -3.48
C LEU A 83 -27.14 -11.49 -2.04
N PRO A 84 -26.74 -12.66 -1.54
CA PRO A 84 -26.05 -12.79 -0.25
C PRO A 84 -24.57 -12.37 -0.35
N ASN A 85 -23.93 -12.21 0.81
CA ASN A 85 -22.52 -11.80 0.89
C ASN A 85 -21.55 -12.78 0.21
N THR A 86 -20.36 -12.26 -0.10
CA THR A 86 -19.29 -12.95 -0.82
C THR A 86 -18.99 -14.38 -0.32
N PRO A 87 -18.76 -14.65 0.98
CA PRO A 87 -18.53 -16.02 1.46
C PRO A 87 -19.65 -17.01 1.15
N THR A 88 -20.93 -16.65 1.30
CA THR A 88 -22.06 -17.55 1.00
C THR A 88 -22.04 -18.06 -0.43
N LEU A 89 -21.88 -17.17 -1.41
CA LEU A 89 -21.82 -17.55 -2.83
C LEU A 89 -20.64 -18.50 -3.11
N MET A 90 -19.50 -18.25 -2.47
CA MET A 90 -18.25 -18.98 -2.68
C MET A 90 -18.19 -20.32 -1.94
N ASN A 91 -18.82 -20.47 -0.78
CA ASN A 91 -18.62 -21.60 0.14
C ASN A 91 -19.86 -22.47 0.41
N ALA A 92 -21.08 -22.03 0.08
CA ALA A 92 -22.29 -22.85 0.21
C ALA A 92 -22.16 -24.16 -0.60
N GLY A 93 -22.44 -25.30 0.02
CA GLY A 93 -22.28 -26.62 -0.60
C GLY A 93 -20.84 -27.09 -0.82
N ARG A 94 -19.82 -26.40 -0.26
CA ARG A 94 -18.39 -26.71 -0.47
C ARG A 94 -17.65 -27.01 0.83
N PRO A 95 -16.46 -27.65 0.80
CA PRO A 95 -15.80 -28.18 2.01
C PRO A 95 -15.56 -27.17 3.13
N LEU A 96 -15.13 -25.93 2.80
CA LEU A 96 -14.91 -24.85 3.78
C LEU A 96 -16.20 -24.47 4.52
N GLY A 97 -17.33 -24.39 3.81
CA GLY A 97 -18.68 -24.23 4.38
C GLY A 97 -18.94 -22.98 5.24
N GLN A 98 -18.03 -22.01 5.29
CA GLN A 98 -18.18 -20.80 6.11
C GLN A 98 -18.83 -19.66 5.30
N LEU A 99 -19.83 -18.98 5.88
CA LEU A 99 -20.81 -18.18 5.14
C LEU A 99 -20.98 -16.71 5.64
N SER A 100 -20.47 -16.38 6.83
CA SER A 100 -20.49 -15.00 7.40
C SER A 100 -19.37 -14.12 6.82
N ALA A 101 -19.63 -12.85 6.54
CA ALA A 101 -18.61 -11.90 6.07
C ALA A 101 -17.82 -11.19 7.18
N CYS A 102 -18.47 -10.93 8.32
CA CYS A 102 -17.97 -10.09 9.41
C CYS A 102 -17.99 -10.83 10.75
N PHE A 103 -17.03 -10.51 11.61
CA PHE A 103 -16.79 -11.10 12.93
C PHE A 103 -16.24 -10.06 13.89
N VAL A 104 -16.44 -10.25 15.20
CA VAL A 104 -15.78 -9.46 16.26
C VAL A 104 -15.17 -10.37 17.33
N LEU A 105 -14.00 -10.00 17.83
CA LEU A 105 -13.30 -10.70 18.90
C LEU A 105 -12.91 -9.72 20.02
N PRO A 106 -13.16 -10.07 21.30
CA PRO A 106 -12.72 -9.25 22.43
C PRO A 106 -11.20 -9.32 22.59
N VAL A 107 -10.62 -8.29 23.19
CA VAL A 107 -9.19 -8.26 23.57
C VAL A 107 -9.11 -7.98 25.08
N GLU A 108 -9.17 -9.05 25.88
CA GLU A 108 -9.14 -8.98 27.35
C GLU A 108 -7.72 -8.74 27.90
N ASP A 109 -7.61 -8.06 29.04
CA ASP A 109 -6.35 -7.55 29.60
C ASP A 109 -5.47 -8.61 30.30
N SER A 110 -5.05 -9.62 29.54
CA SER A 110 -4.05 -10.61 29.95
C SER A 110 -3.33 -11.18 28.72
N MET A 111 -2.05 -11.51 28.86
CA MET A 111 -1.22 -12.02 27.75
C MET A 111 -1.85 -13.23 27.06
N ASP A 112 -2.38 -14.18 27.84
CA ASP A 112 -3.00 -15.39 27.30
C ASP A 112 -4.23 -15.06 26.42
N ARG A 113 -5.10 -14.15 26.87
CA ARG A 113 -6.29 -13.75 26.12
C ARG A 113 -5.98 -12.85 24.92
N ILE A 114 -4.97 -11.99 25.02
CA ILE A 114 -4.45 -11.21 23.89
C ILE A 114 -3.97 -12.15 22.77
N PHE A 115 -3.21 -13.19 23.12
CA PHE A 115 -2.69 -14.14 22.13
C PHE A 115 -3.72 -15.19 21.68
N ASP A 116 -4.71 -15.54 22.51
CA ASP A 116 -5.89 -16.30 22.06
C ASP A 116 -6.69 -15.51 21.02
N ALA A 117 -7.00 -14.23 21.25
CA ALA A 117 -7.71 -13.38 20.28
C ALA A 117 -6.95 -13.27 18.95
N VAL A 118 -5.61 -13.19 18.99
CA VAL A 118 -4.73 -13.28 17.81
C VAL A 118 -4.84 -14.64 17.08
N LYS A 119 -4.85 -15.75 17.82
CA LYS A 119 -5.00 -17.12 17.29
C LYS A 119 -6.41 -17.37 16.73
N GLN A 120 -7.43 -16.79 17.34
CA GLN A 120 -8.84 -16.85 16.94
C GLN A 120 -9.07 -16.03 15.65
N MET A 121 -8.51 -14.82 15.57
CA MET A 121 -8.47 -13.98 14.37
C MET A 121 -7.89 -14.74 13.17
N ALA A 122 -6.73 -15.37 13.37
CA ALA A 122 -6.04 -16.18 12.38
C ALA A 122 -6.90 -17.33 11.81
N LEU A 123 -7.72 -17.97 12.64
CA LEU A 123 -8.65 -19.03 12.22
C LEU A 123 -9.84 -18.49 11.40
N ILE A 124 -10.32 -17.27 11.72
CA ILE A 124 -11.39 -16.59 10.98
C ILE A 124 -10.90 -16.08 9.61
N HIS A 125 -9.69 -15.51 9.56
CA HIS A 125 -9.07 -15.06 8.32
C HIS A 125 -8.88 -16.22 7.33
N LYS A 126 -8.52 -17.40 7.84
CA LYS A 126 -8.44 -18.67 7.08
C LYS A 126 -9.77 -19.12 6.45
N SER A 127 -10.93 -18.72 6.99
CA SER A 127 -12.23 -19.04 6.38
C SER A 127 -12.75 -17.96 5.42
N GLY A 128 -12.11 -16.79 5.39
CA GLY A 128 -12.53 -15.63 4.60
C GLY A 128 -13.40 -14.61 5.36
N GLY A 129 -13.33 -14.57 6.69
CA GLY A 129 -13.92 -13.51 7.50
C GLY A 129 -13.00 -12.29 7.67
N GLY A 130 -13.60 -11.10 7.81
CA GLY A 130 -12.94 -9.91 8.38
C GLY A 130 -13.27 -9.79 9.88
N THR A 131 -12.37 -9.18 10.67
CA THR A 131 -12.43 -9.23 12.15
C THR A 131 -12.25 -7.87 12.81
N GLY A 132 -13.26 -7.45 13.55
CA GLY A 132 -13.18 -6.29 14.43
C GLY A 132 -12.63 -6.61 15.82
N PHE A 133 -11.95 -5.60 16.39
CA PHE A 133 -11.45 -5.60 17.77
C PHE A 133 -11.70 -4.26 18.46
N SER A 134 -12.09 -4.30 19.73
CA SER A 134 -11.97 -3.20 20.69
C SER A 134 -10.76 -3.43 21.58
N PHE A 135 -9.88 -2.43 21.67
CA PHE A 135 -8.70 -2.46 22.55
C PHE A 135 -8.97 -1.75 23.89
N SER A 136 -10.20 -1.29 24.11
CA SER A 136 -10.62 -0.42 25.22
C SER A 136 -10.57 -1.09 26.61
N ARG A 137 -10.46 -2.43 26.65
CA ARG A 137 -10.34 -3.21 27.90
C ARG A 137 -8.89 -3.31 28.38
N LEU A 138 -7.92 -3.14 27.49
CA LEU A 138 -6.50 -3.25 27.82
C LEU A 138 -6.06 -2.11 28.72
N ARG A 139 -5.19 -2.39 29.69
CA ARG A 139 -4.69 -1.37 30.61
C ARG A 139 -3.81 -0.37 29.87
N PRO A 140 -3.88 0.92 30.21
CA PRO A 140 -3.12 1.96 29.53
C PRO A 140 -1.63 1.73 29.67
N ARG A 141 -0.87 2.43 28.83
CA ARG A 141 0.59 2.43 28.88
C ARG A 141 1.09 2.80 30.29
N ASP A 142 2.20 2.20 30.68
CA ASP A 142 2.92 2.41 31.93
C ASP A 142 2.17 1.99 33.23
N ASP A 143 0.97 1.39 33.13
CA ASP A 143 0.23 0.80 34.27
C ASP A 143 0.84 -0.52 34.79
N ILE A 144 0.65 -0.81 36.09
CA ILE A 144 1.39 -1.84 36.83
C ILE A 144 0.97 -3.26 36.45
N VAL A 145 1.94 -4.09 36.08
CA VAL A 145 1.78 -5.53 35.84
C VAL A 145 2.18 -6.30 37.11
N ARG A 146 1.21 -6.49 38.02
CA ARG A 146 1.41 -7.06 39.36
C ARG A 146 2.15 -8.41 39.41
N SER A 147 2.06 -9.23 38.36
CA SER A 147 2.70 -10.54 38.26
C SER A 147 4.19 -10.50 37.91
N THR A 148 4.69 -9.39 37.35
CA THR A 148 6.09 -9.23 36.93
C THR A 148 6.80 -8.05 37.58
N ALA A 149 6.07 -7.22 38.35
CA ALA A 149 6.48 -5.91 38.85
C ALA A 149 6.93 -4.91 37.76
N GLY A 150 6.65 -5.21 36.49
CA GLY A 150 6.87 -4.32 35.35
C GLY A 150 5.66 -3.44 35.03
N VAL A 151 5.70 -2.78 33.87
CA VAL A 151 4.68 -1.85 33.40
C VAL A 151 4.11 -2.25 32.03
N SER A 152 2.89 -1.79 31.73
CA SER A 152 2.15 -2.06 30.50
C SER A 152 2.71 -1.33 29.28
N SER A 153 2.62 -1.95 28.11
CA SER A 153 2.91 -1.29 26.83
C SER A 153 1.71 -0.53 26.23
N GLY A 154 0.51 -0.65 26.82
CA GLY A 154 -0.72 -0.01 26.35
C GLY A 154 -1.35 -0.62 25.08
N PRO A 155 -2.66 -0.42 24.84
CA PRO A 155 -3.38 -0.95 23.68
C PRO A 155 -2.72 -0.67 22.32
N VAL A 156 -2.21 0.54 22.09
CA VAL A 156 -1.58 0.92 20.80
C VAL A 156 -0.35 0.07 20.48
N SER A 157 0.36 -0.46 21.49
CA SER A 157 1.44 -1.42 21.29
C SER A 157 0.92 -2.82 20.96
N PHE A 158 -0.08 -3.32 21.71
CA PHE A 158 -0.69 -4.62 21.44
C PHE A 158 -1.37 -4.70 20.07
N MET A 159 -1.97 -3.61 19.59
CA MET A 159 -2.52 -3.50 18.24
C MET A 159 -1.49 -3.83 17.14
N ARG A 160 -0.20 -3.54 17.36
CA ARG A 160 0.88 -3.91 16.42
C ARG A 160 1.08 -5.43 16.36
N ILE A 161 0.86 -6.15 17.45
CA ILE A 161 0.90 -7.63 17.46
C ILE A 161 -0.27 -8.21 16.67
N PHE A 162 -1.49 -7.65 16.79
CA PHE A 162 -2.61 -8.04 15.93
C PHE A 162 -2.36 -7.71 14.46
N ASN A 163 -1.69 -6.58 14.17
CA ASN A 163 -1.20 -6.28 12.83
C ASN A 163 -0.28 -7.43 12.38
N THR A 164 0.85 -7.69 13.07
CA THR A 164 1.85 -8.72 12.76
C THR A 164 1.34 -10.17 12.73
N ALA A 165 0.29 -10.51 13.48
CA ALA A 165 -0.33 -11.83 13.36
C ALA A 165 -1.28 -11.92 12.16
N THR A 166 -1.96 -10.82 11.81
CA THR A 166 -2.61 -10.69 10.50
C THR A 166 -1.55 -10.82 9.41
N GLU A 167 -0.38 -10.20 9.57
CA GLU A 167 0.83 -10.35 8.71
C GLU A 167 1.27 -11.81 8.50
N THR A 168 0.81 -12.74 9.33
CA THR A 168 1.26 -14.15 9.29
C THR A 168 0.20 -15.11 8.73
N VAL A 169 -1.04 -15.15 9.27
CA VAL A 169 -1.91 -16.32 9.06
C VAL A 169 -2.94 -16.17 7.95
N LYS A 170 -2.83 -17.02 6.92
CA LYS A 170 -3.86 -17.24 5.89
C LYS A 170 -3.79 -18.66 5.29
N GLN A 171 -4.95 -19.18 4.90
CA GLN A 171 -5.17 -20.35 4.04
C GLN A 171 -6.48 -20.11 3.27
N GLY A 172 -6.81 -20.91 2.24
CA GLY A 172 -8.20 -21.07 1.77
C GLY A 172 -8.54 -20.64 0.33
N GLY A 173 -7.65 -19.94 -0.39
CA GLY A 173 -7.81 -19.69 -1.83
C GLY A 173 -8.60 -18.44 -2.26
N THR A 174 -9.16 -17.65 -1.32
CA THR A 174 -10.35 -16.82 -1.65
C THR A 174 -10.53 -15.43 -1.00
N ARG A 175 -9.89 -15.06 0.12
CA ARG A 175 -9.98 -13.70 0.72
C ARG A 175 -8.74 -13.38 1.59
N ARG A 176 -8.60 -12.13 2.03
CA ARG A 176 -7.61 -11.66 3.01
C ARG A 176 -8.17 -11.69 4.44
N GLY A 177 -7.29 -11.91 5.41
CA GLY A 177 -7.46 -11.41 6.78
C GLY A 177 -7.35 -9.90 6.88
N ALA A 178 -8.12 -9.26 7.75
CA ALA A 178 -8.30 -7.82 7.72
C ALA A 178 -9.12 -7.29 8.90
N ASN A 179 -8.76 -6.09 9.40
CA ASN A 179 -9.20 -5.62 10.71
C ASN A 179 -9.72 -4.17 10.74
N MET A 180 -10.40 -3.82 11.84
CA MET A 180 -10.46 -2.46 12.37
C MET A 180 -10.28 -2.47 13.89
N ALA A 181 -9.76 -1.38 14.42
CA ALA A 181 -9.56 -1.16 15.85
C ALA A 181 -10.46 -0.02 16.33
N ILE A 182 -11.11 -0.24 17.48
CA ILE A 182 -11.81 0.81 18.22
C ILE A 182 -11.14 0.98 19.57
N LEU A 183 -10.99 2.24 19.99
CA LEU A 183 -10.66 2.61 21.37
C LEU A 183 -11.69 3.63 21.86
N ALA A 184 -12.25 3.39 23.04
CA ALA A 184 -13.20 4.29 23.68
C ALA A 184 -12.56 5.64 24.03
N VAL A 185 -13.31 6.73 23.87
CA VAL A 185 -12.79 8.10 24.01
C VAL A 185 -12.32 8.43 25.43
N ASN A 186 -12.85 7.75 26.44
CA ASN A 186 -12.43 7.85 27.84
C ASN A 186 -11.23 6.96 28.22
N HIS A 187 -10.60 6.25 27.28
CA HIS A 187 -9.39 5.48 27.57
C HIS A 187 -8.16 6.42 27.74
N PRO A 188 -7.24 6.21 28.71
CA PRO A 188 -6.13 7.14 28.94
C PRO A 188 -5.19 7.32 27.73
N ASP A 189 -4.98 6.26 26.95
CA ASP A 189 -4.16 6.28 25.72
C ASP A 189 -4.92 6.84 24.49
N ILE A 190 -6.11 7.46 24.65
CA ILE A 190 -6.93 7.94 23.52
C ILE A 190 -6.19 8.93 22.61
N LEU A 191 -5.35 9.80 23.18
CA LEU A 191 -4.57 10.78 22.41
C LEU A 191 -3.55 10.08 21.52
N ASP A 192 -2.86 9.06 22.04
CA ASP A 192 -1.92 8.23 21.29
C ASP A 192 -2.66 7.38 20.23
N PHE A 193 -3.89 6.95 20.49
CA PHE A 193 -4.72 6.22 19.52
C PHE A 193 -5.22 7.13 18.38
N ILE A 194 -5.71 8.33 18.65
CA ILE A 194 -6.08 9.30 17.60
C ILE A 194 -4.86 9.66 16.74
N ARG A 195 -3.69 9.74 17.38
CA ARG A 195 -2.39 9.99 16.72
C ARG A 195 -1.72 8.74 16.16
N SER A 196 -2.30 7.55 16.32
CA SER A 196 -1.65 6.29 15.95
C SER A 196 -1.52 6.09 14.44
N LYS A 197 -2.16 6.95 13.64
CA LYS A 197 -1.96 7.13 12.19
C LYS A 197 -1.37 8.50 11.78
N GLU A 198 -0.80 9.30 12.70
CA GLU A 198 0.13 10.39 12.31
C GLU A 198 1.36 9.79 11.63
N ASN A 199 1.88 8.69 12.18
CA ASN A 199 2.66 7.70 11.46
C ASN A 199 1.65 6.79 10.73
N ARG A 200 1.41 7.00 9.43
CA ARG A 200 0.25 6.53 8.63
C ARG A 200 0.19 4.99 8.39
N ASP A 201 0.74 4.21 9.32
CA ASP A 201 1.64 3.10 9.00
C ASP A 201 1.72 1.98 10.05
N ALA A 202 1.78 2.36 11.33
CA ALA A 202 2.01 1.42 12.43
C ALA A 202 0.86 0.40 12.61
N LEU A 203 -0.28 0.67 11.97
CA LEU A 203 -1.59 0.05 12.18
C LEU A 203 -2.34 -0.01 10.84
N THR A 204 -1.88 -0.88 9.97
CA THR A 204 -2.11 -0.76 8.53
C THR A 204 -2.98 -1.88 7.95
N ASN A 205 -3.02 -3.04 8.60
CA ASN A 205 -4.12 -4.03 8.45
C ASN A 205 -5.44 -3.56 9.10
N PHE A 206 -5.40 -2.39 9.75
CA PHE A 206 -6.46 -1.79 10.52
C PHE A 206 -7.00 -0.54 9.82
N ASN A 207 -8.31 -0.42 9.69
CA ASN A 207 -8.93 0.90 9.84
C ASN A 207 -8.97 1.25 11.35
N ILE A 208 -8.97 2.53 11.72
CA ILE A 208 -9.15 2.95 13.12
C ILE A 208 -10.38 3.85 13.27
N SER A 209 -11.08 3.73 14.41
CA SER A 209 -12.19 4.62 14.76
C SER A 209 -12.24 4.89 16.26
N VAL A 210 -12.57 6.12 16.65
CA VAL A 210 -12.78 6.47 18.06
C VAL A 210 -14.19 6.07 18.48
N GLY A 211 -14.27 5.37 19.61
CA GLY A 211 -15.52 5.04 20.28
C GLY A 211 -16.00 6.21 21.14
N ILE A 212 -16.82 7.08 20.57
CA ILE A 212 -17.41 8.24 21.25
C ILE A 212 -18.55 7.81 22.18
N THR A 213 -18.64 8.43 23.35
CA THR A 213 -19.72 8.27 24.33
C THR A 213 -20.62 9.52 24.40
N ASP A 214 -21.85 9.35 24.85
CA ASP A 214 -22.80 10.43 25.05
C ASP A 214 -22.34 11.39 26.18
N ASP A 215 -21.64 10.89 27.21
CA ASP A 215 -20.98 11.71 28.24
C ASP A 215 -19.91 12.64 27.65
N PHE A 216 -19.12 12.16 26.69
CA PHE A 216 -18.14 12.97 25.98
C PHE A 216 -18.82 14.03 25.12
N MET A 217 -19.90 13.67 24.42
CA MET A 217 -20.65 14.62 23.59
C MET A 217 -21.36 15.68 24.44
N LYS A 218 -21.87 15.31 25.62
CA LYS A 218 -22.41 16.27 26.59
C LYS A 218 -21.32 17.23 27.09
N ALA A 219 -20.15 16.72 27.49
CA ALA A 219 -19.03 17.57 27.91
C ALA A 219 -18.55 18.49 26.77
N LEU A 220 -18.62 18.04 25.52
CA LEU A 220 -18.32 18.85 24.33
C LEU A 220 -19.35 19.98 24.11
N GLU A 221 -20.65 19.69 24.29
CA GLU A 221 -21.73 20.68 24.16
C GLU A 221 -21.75 21.69 25.33
N GLU A 222 -21.42 21.25 26.54
CA GLU A 222 -21.29 22.11 27.74
C GLU A 222 -19.94 22.86 27.80
N GLY A 223 -18.99 22.57 26.89
CA GLY A 223 -17.67 23.20 26.83
C GLY A 223 -16.70 22.78 27.95
N GLY A 224 -16.96 21.64 28.61
CA GLY A 224 -16.26 21.16 29.79
C GLY A 224 -15.17 20.11 29.56
N GLU A 225 -14.72 19.53 30.66
CA GLU A 225 -13.80 18.40 30.70
C GLU A 225 -14.53 17.08 31.00
N TYR A 226 -13.97 15.97 30.54
CA TYR A 226 -14.43 14.61 30.83
C TYR A 226 -13.28 13.75 31.37
N PRO A 227 -13.57 12.67 32.14
CA PRO A 227 -12.55 11.83 32.74
C PRO A 227 -11.97 10.81 31.75
N LEU A 228 -10.64 10.69 31.74
CA LEU A 228 -9.95 9.50 31.24
C LEU A 228 -9.88 8.45 32.36
N ILE A 229 -10.41 7.25 32.13
CA ILE A 229 -10.64 6.22 33.14
C ILE A 229 -9.79 4.98 32.83
N ASN A 230 -8.95 4.56 33.77
CA ASN A 230 -8.21 3.30 33.62
C ASN A 230 -9.18 2.10 33.79
N PRO A 231 -9.34 1.22 32.77
CA PRO A 231 -10.37 0.18 32.74
C PRO A 231 -10.20 -0.91 33.80
N ASN A 232 -8.97 -1.13 34.29
CA ASN A 232 -8.69 -2.12 35.34
C ASN A 232 -9.02 -1.64 36.76
N THR A 233 -8.99 -0.33 36.98
CA THR A 233 -9.13 0.27 38.32
C THR A 233 -10.41 1.08 38.48
N ASN A 234 -11.08 1.41 37.37
CA ASN A 234 -12.21 2.35 37.30
C ASN A 234 -11.92 3.70 37.99
N ARG A 235 -10.64 4.10 38.01
CA ARG A 235 -10.18 5.39 38.54
C ARG A 235 -9.97 6.37 37.40
N VAL A 236 -10.37 7.62 37.64
CA VAL A 236 -9.99 8.76 36.80
C VAL A 236 -8.48 8.94 36.90
N VAL A 237 -7.80 8.89 35.76
CA VAL A 237 -6.36 9.13 35.63
C VAL A 237 -6.11 10.62 35.41
N LYS A 238 -6.95 11.28 34.61
CA LYS A 238 -6.82 12.68 34.21
C LYS A 238 -8.18 13.22 33.74
N MET A 239 -8.47 14.50 34.01
CA MET A 239 -9.54 15.24 33.30
C MET A 239 -8.95 15.91 32.05
N VAL A 240 -9.68 15.90 30.93
CA VAL A 240 -9.26 16.57 29.69
C VAL A 240 -10.44 17.26 29.01
N SER A 241 -10.17 18.37 28.32
CA SER A 241 -11.19 19.08 27.53
C SER A 241 -11.78 18.20 26.43
N ALA A 242 -13.11 18.08 26.41
CA ALA A 242 -13.82 17.39 25.32
C ALA A 242 -13.61 18.12 23.99
N GLY A 243 -13.55 19.46 24.02
CA GLY A 243 -13.28 20.31 22.85
C GLY A 243 -11.91 20.06 22.23
N GLU A 244 -10.84 19.98 23.02
CA GLU A 244 -9.48 19.69 22.51
C GLU A 244 -9.40 18.32 21.83
N VAL A 245 -9.98 17.29 22.46
CA VAL A 245 -9.98 15.92 21.93
C VAL A 245 -10.83 15.82 20.67
N PHE A 246 -12.03 16.43 20.63
CA PHE A 246 -12.87 16.42 19.44
C PHE A 246 -12.24 17.19 18.26
N ASN A 247 -11.62 18.34 18.53
CA ASN A 247 -10.88 19.08 17.51
C ASN A 247 -9.69 18.27 16.97
N LEU A 248 -9.00 17.47 17.80
CA LEU A 248 -7.95 16.56 17.34
C LEU A 248 -8.50 15.45 16.42
N ILE A 249 -9.64 14.83 16.78
CA ILE A 249 -10.32 13.82 15.95
C ILE A 249 -10.70 14.41 14.59
N VAL A 250 -11.38 15.56 14.59
CA VAL A 250 -11.76 16.33 13.40
C VAL A 250 -10.55 16.63 12.54
N GLN A 251 -9.47 17.14 13.14
CA GLN A 251 -8.27 17.52 12.42
C GLN A 251 -7.60 16.31 11.76
N LYS A 252 -7.50 15.16 12.44
CA LYS A 252 -6.91 13.94 11.84
C LYS A 252 -7.78 13.33 10.76
N ALA A 253 -9.09 13.32 10.94
CA ALA A 253 -10.04 12.93 9.91
C ALA A 253 -9.99 13.88 8.69
N TRP A 254 -9.75 15.17 8.88
CA TRP A 254 -9.58 16.14 7.80
C TRP A 254 -8.20 16.06 7.11
N GLU A 255 -7.14 15.67 7.83
CA GLU A 255 -5.77 15.43 7.35
C GLU A 255 -5.57 14.06 6.67
N SER A 256 -6.44 13.09 6.94
CA SER A 256 -6.17 11.69 6.54
C SER A 256 -7.39 10.80 6.32
N GLY A 257 -8.61 11.25 6.56
CA GLY A 257 -9.83 10.42 6.56
C GLY A 257 -9.97 9.46 7.75
N GLU A 258 -8.99 9.43 8.67
CA GLU A 258 -8.99 8.61 9.88
C GLU A 258 -8.53 9.41 11.12
N PRO A 259 -8.94 9.05 12.35
CA PRO A 259 -9.86 7.98 12.67
C PRO A 259 -11.29 8.28 12.22
N GLY A 260 -12.05 7.21 11.95
CA GLY A 260 -13.51 7.31 11.89
C GLY A 260 -14.10 7.61 13.29
N VAL A 261 -15.39 7.91 13.33
CA VAL A 261 -16.13 8.09 14.59
C VAL A 261 -17.19 7.00 14.69
N ILE A 262 -17.26 6.31 15.83
CA ILE A 262 -18.29 5.33 16.14
C ILE A 262 -18.93 5.71 17.47
N PHE A 263 -20.24 5.86 17.51
CA PHE A 263 -20.97 6.30 18.69
C PHE A 263 -21.37 5.06 19.51
N LEU A 264 -20.54 4.71 20.49
CA LEU A 264 -20.67 3.47 21.26
C LEU A 264 -22.00 3.41 22.00
N ASP A 265 -22.44 4.51 22.62
CA ASP A 265 -23.69 4.52 23.37
C ASP A 265 -24.90 4.42 22.43
N ARG A 266 -24.85 4.94 21.20
CA ARG A 266 -25.90 4.76 20.19
C ARG A 266 -25.94 3.36 19.59
N ILE A 267 -24.79 2.70 19.49
CA ILE A 267 -24.70 1.27 19.15
C ILE A 267 -25.29 0.40 20.27
N ASN A 268 -25.00 0.72 21.54
CA ASN A 268 -25.47 -0.05 22.69
C ASN A 268 -26.89 0.34 23.15
N GLU A 269 -27.39 1.51 22.78
CA GLU A 269 -28.79 1.93 22.87
C GLU A 269 -29.67 1.08 21.94
N ALA A 270 -29.20 0.86 20.70
CA ALA A 270 -29.85 0.00 19.72
C ALA A 270 -29.55 -1.50 19.87
N ASN A 271 -28.60 -1.88 20.73
CA ASN A 271 -28.30 -3.29 21.01
C ASN A 271 -29.51 -3.96 21.66
N THR A 272 -29.99 -5.05 21.07
CA THR A 272 -31.14 -5.81 21.54
C THR A 272 -30.79 -6.77 22.69
N LEU A 273 -29.50 -6.95 22.99
CA LEU A 273 -28.95 -7.93 23.95
C LEU A 273 -28.02 -7.26 24.97
N LYS A 274 -28.41 -6.08 25.49
CA LYS A 274 -27.58 -5.26 26.41
C LYS A 274 -27.20 -6.00 27.69
N THR A 275 -28.09 -6.86 28.17
CA THR A 275 -27.95 -7.77 29.31
C THR A 275 -26.84 -8.82 29.11
N ILE A 276 -26.43 -9.07 27.87
CA ILE A 276 -25.43 -10.08 27.48
C ILE A 276 -24.06 -9.43 27.16
N GLY A 277 -24.01 -8.20 26.62
CA GLY A 277 -22.75 -7.49 26.35
C GLY A 277 -22.85 -6.25 25.45
N THR A 278 -21.69 -5.75 24.97
CA THR A 278 -21.50 -4.48 24.20
C THR A 278 -20.65 -4.67 22.90
N MET A 279 -20.76 -3.80 21.85
CA MET A 279 -20.40 -4.09 20.41
C MET A 279 -19.25 -3.27 19.66
N GLU A 280 -18.69 -3.77 18.50
CA GLU A 280 -17.35 -3.45 17.86
C GLU A 280 -17.17 -3.28 16.26
N SER A 281 -16.44 -4.11 15.41
CA SER A 281 -15.54 -3.63 14.25
C SER A 281 -15.25 -4.48 12.87
N THR A 282 -14.28 -4.12 11.93
CA THR A 282 -14.18 -4.26 10.37
C THR A 282 -12.85 -4.78 9.55
N ASN A 283 -12.44 -4.37 8.27
CA ASN A 283 -11.38 -4.93 7.25
C ASN A 283 -10.93 -4.05 5.94
N PRO A 284 -10.11 -4.30 4.79
CA PRO A 284 -8.89 -5.11 4.19
C PRO A 284 -7.82 -4.48 3.10
N CYS A 285 -6.82 -5.24 2.47
CA CYS A 285 -5.46 -4.80 1.80
C CYS A 285 -4.76 -5.52 0.47
N VAL A 286 -3.42 -5.35 0.01
CA VAL A 286 -2.55 -5.76 -1.27
C VAL A 286 -1.52 -7.02 -1.46
N THR A 287 -0.23 -6.99 -1.98
CA THR A 287 0.84 -8.06 -2.29
C THR A 287 2.37 -7.68 -2.17
N GLY A 288 3.41 -8.59 -2.35
CA GLY A 288 4.80 -8.48 -1.73
C GLY A 288 6.19 -8.95 -2.30
N ASP A 289 6.39 -9.91 -3.23
CA ASP A 289 7.75 -10.16 -3.85
C ASP A 289 8.06 -9.17 -5.00
N THR A 290 7.07 -8.35 -5.29
CA THR A 290 7.00 -7.25 -6.23
C THR A 290 8.15 -6.25 -6.09
N MET A 291 8.96 -6.07 -7.14
CA MET A 291 9.87 -4.92 -7.24
C MET A 291 9.09 -3.61 -7.39
N VAL A 292 9.57 -2.54 -6.76
CA VAL A 292 9.00 -1.18 -6.75
C VAL A 292 10.12 -0.21 -7.07
N LEU A 293 9.94 0.74 -8.00
CA LEU A 293 10.94 1.79 -8.20
C LEU A 293 10.87 2.83 -7.07
N THR A 294 12.01 3.11 -6.45
CA THR A 294 12.16 4.16 -5.43
C THR A 294 13.18 5.24 -5.87
N SER A 295 13.28 6.34 -5.13
CA SER A 295 14.32 7.36 -5.29
C SER A 295 15.74 6.78 -5.33
N ASP A 296 15.94 5.69 -4.60
CA ASP A 296 17.23 5.04 -4.38
C ASP A 296 17.39 3.82 -5.32
N GLY A 297 16.55 3.77 -6.36
CA GLY A 297 16.44 2.68 -7.32
C GLY A 297 15.43 1.60 -6.91
N PRO A 298 15.35 0.52 -7.69
CA PRO A 298 14.42 -0.57 -7.42
C PRO A 298 14.72 -1.33 -6.12
N ARG A 299 13.67 -1.74 -5.41
CA ARG A 299 13.71 -2.62 -4.22
C ARG A 299 12.53 -3.59 -4.27
N ILE A 300 12.59 -4.73 -3.59
CA ILE A 300 11.38 -5.58 -3.41
C ILE A 300 10.51 -5.04 -2.28
N ALA A 301 9.20 -5.18 -2.39
CA ALA A 301 8.25 -4.71 -1.37
C ALA A 301 8.55 -5.28 0.03
N SER A 302 9.06 -6.51 0.15
CA SER A 302 9.50 -7.07 1.44
C SER A 302 10.77 -6.44 2.04
N GLU A 303 11.65 -5.81 1.24
CA GLU A 303 12.77 -4.97 1.73
C GLU A 303 12.30 -3.59 2.18
N LEU A 304 11.14 -3.14 1.68
CA LEU A 304 10.52 -1.86 2.00
C LEU A 304 9.57 -1.96 3.22
N ARG A 305 9.64 -3.03 4.01
CA ARG A 305 8.78 -3.27 5.18
C ARG A 305 9.36 -2.65 6.45
N GLY A 306 8.56 -1.82 7.12
CA GLY A 306 8.97 -1.03 8.27
C GLY A 306 9.91 0.13 7.91
N VAL A 307 9.95 0.54 6.64
CA VAL A 307 10.92 1.50 6.11
C VAL A 307 10.24 2.45 5.12
N GLN A 308 10.21 3.74 5.45
CA GLN A 308 9.76 4.76 4.51
C GLN A 308 10.66 4.80 3.28
N PHE A 309 10.05 4.85 2.10
CA PHE A 309 10.75 5.00 0.83
C PHE A 309 10.04 6.03 -0.03
N THR A 310 10.76 6.69 -0.93
CA THR A 310 10.12 7.56 -1.92
C THR A 310 9.80 6.73 -3.16
N ALA A 311 8.56 6.29 -3.31
CA ALA A 311 8.07 5.62 -4.52
C ALA A 311 8.20 6.54 -5.74
N ILE A 312 8.56 5.99 -6.89
CA ILE A 312 8.48 6.70 -8.16
C ILE A 312 7.23 6.23 -8.89
N VAL A 313 6.34 7.17 -9.22
CA VAL A 313 5.07 6.90 -9.90
C VAL A 313 4.92 7.90 -11.05
N HIS A 314 4.84 7.39 -12.28
CA HIS A 314 4.90 8.20 -13.51
C HIS A 314 6.10 9.18 -13.56
N GLY A 315 7.21 8.78 -12.94
CA GLY A 315 8.47 9.51 -12.92
C GLY A 315 8.52 10.62 -11.87
N VAL A 316 7.44 10.81 -11.10
CA VAL A 316 7.34 11.75 -10.00
C VAL A 316 7.65 11.02 -8.68
N PRO A 317 8.46 11.59 -7.77
CA PRO A 317 8.67 11.05 -6.44
C PRO A 317 7.48 11.33 -5.52
N HIS A 318 6.93 10.27 -4.92
CA HIS A 318 5.92 10.32 -3.86
C HIS A 318 6.45 9.58 -2.63
N ALA A 319 6.43 10.22 -1.46
CA ALA A 319 6.78 9.53 -0.23
C ALA A 319 5.77 8.39 0.02
N SER A 320 6.26 7.21 0.36
CA SER A 320 5.45 6.21 1.04
C SER A 320 5.05 6.74 2.41
N ALA A 321 4.08 6.06 2.99
CA ALA A 321 3.81 6.15 4.40
C ALA A 321 5.07 5.62 5.16
N PRO A 322 5.49 6.26 6.28
CA PRO A 322 6.61 5.89 7.16
C PRO A 322 7.06 4.42 7.37
N GLU A 323 6.19 3.39 7.33
CA GLU A 323 6.58 1.97 7.44
C GLU A 323 6.60 1.28 6.07
N GLY A 324 6.27 1.99 4.99
CA GLY A 324 6.35 1.49 3.63
C GLY A 324 5.38 0.33 3.38
N PHE A 325 5.95 -0.82 3.00
CA PHE A 325 5.17 -2.03 2.75
C PHE A 325 4.91 -2.82 4.04
N PHE A 326 3.72 -2.69 4.59
CA PHE A 326 3.27 -3.56 5.68
C PHE A 326 2.88 -4.92 5.14
N SER A 327 3.26 -6.01 5.82
CA SER A 327 2.72 -7.33 5.50
C SER A 327 1.26 -7.42 5.96
N THR A 328 0.58 -8.51 5.67
CA THR A 328 -0.83 -8.73 6.00
C THR A 328 -1.28 -10.20 6.03
N GLY A 329 -0.37 -11.18 5.85
CA GLY A 329 -0.64 -12.62 5.89
C GLY A 329 -0.36 -13.34 4.57
N ILE A 330 -0.45 -14.66 4.56
CA ILE A 330 -0.04 -15.53 3.44
C ILE A 330 -1.16 -15.77 2.39
N LYS A 331 -1.47 -14.81 1.49
CA LYS A 331 -2.66 -14.96 0.59
C LYS A 331 -2.39 -15.94 -0.56
N PRO A 332 -3.47 -16.48 -1.15
CA PRO A 332 -3.47 -17.01 -2.51
C PRO A 332 -3.07 -15.90 -3.49
N VAL A 333 -2.12 -16.21 -4.36
CA VAL A 333 -1.56 -15.24 -5.31
C VAL A 333 -1.73 -15.75 -6.72
N TYR A 334 -1.98 -14.81 -7.65
CA TYR A 334 -2.12 -15.04 -9.07
C TYR A 334 -0.98 -14.31 -9.77
N ARG A 335 -0.30 -14.99 -10.68
CA ARG A 335 0.68 -14.39 -11.58
C ARG A 335 -0.06 -13.89 -12.80
N LEU A 336 -0.22 -12.58 -12.89
CA LEU A 336 -0.63 -11.89 -14.11
C LEU A 336 0.56 -11.86 -15.07
N ARG A 337 0.31 -12.11 -16.35
CA ARG A 337 1.29 -12.04 -17.44
C ARG A 337 0.74 -11.26 -18.63
N THR A 338 1.61 -10.59 -19.37
CA THR A 338 1.25 -9.87 -20.60
C THR A 338 1.91 -10.49 -21.83
N ARG A 339 1.33 -10.23 -23.01
CA ARG A 339 1.81 -10.71 -24.31
C ARG A 339 3.17 -10.10 -24.68
N GLU A 340 3.47 -8.94 -24.13
CA GLU A 340 4.75 -8.27 -24.26
C GLU A 340 5.83 -8.88 -23.36
N GLY A 341 5.46 -9.62 -22.30
CA GLY A 341 6.40 -10.40 -21.47
C GLY A 341 6.47 -10.00 -19.98
N TYR A 342 5.88 -8.87 -19.61
CA TYR A 342 5.81 -8.41 -18.21
C TYR A 342 4.97 -9.38 -17.35
N GLU A 343 5.32 -9.55 -16.08
CA GLU A 343 4.54 -10.34 -15.13
C GLU A 343 4.64 -9.80 -13.70
N ILE A 344 3.54 -9.89 -12.95
CA ILE A 344 3.43 -9.49 -11.54
C ILE A 344 2.65 -10.58 -10.78
N ARG A 345 2.94 -10.73 -9.49
CA ARG A 345 2.26 -11.64 -8.57
C ARG A 345 1.42 -10.81 -7.60
N LEU A 346 0.10 -11.00 -7.62
CA LEU A 346 -0.85 -10.29 -6.77
C LEU A 346 -2.15 -11.07 -6.51
N THR A 347 -2.94 -10.59 -5.55
CA THR A 347 -4.15 -11.30 -5.11
C THR A 347 -5.38 -10.92 -5.91
N ASP A 348 -6.36 -11.82 -6.01
CA ASP A 348 -7.49 -11.66 -6.94
C ASP A 348 -8.30 -10.39 -6.67
N ASP A 349 -8.57 -10.09 -5.41
CA ASP A 349 -9.32 -8.95 -4.90
C ASP A 349 -8.60 -7.61 -5.03
N HIS A 350 -7.35 -7.61 -5.51
CA HIS A 350 -6.54 -6.42 -5.54
C HIS A 350 -6.68 -5.63 -6.87
N PRO A 351 -7.18 -4.38 -6.88
CA PRO A 351 -7.26 -3.50 -8.05
C PRO A 351 -5.94 -3.37 -8.80
N VAL A 352 -6.05 -3.26 -10.13
CA VAL A 352 -5.00 -2.98 -11.10
C VAL A 352 -5.52 -1.90 -12.05
N LEU A 353 -4.66 -0.99 -12.50
CA LEU A 353 -5.08 0.05 -13.43
C LEU A 353 -5.23 -0.52 -14.87
N ARG A 354 -6.48 -0.86 -15.27
CA ARG A 354 -6.79 -1.28 -16.65
C ARG A 354 -6.85 -0.07 -17.57
N ALA A 355 -6.11 -0.11 -18.66
CA ALA A 355 -6.23 0.80 -19.79
C ALA A 355 -7.42 0.40 -20.68
N VAL A 356 -8.59 0.86 -20.23
CA VAL A 356 -9.86 0.84 -20.95
C VAL A 356 -9.75 1.39 -22.37
N SER A 357 -8.86 2.37 -22.57
CA SER A 357 -9.01 3.35 -23.64
C SER A 357 -7.70 3.84 -24.20
N ILE A 358 -7.59 3.88 -25.53
CA ILE A 358 -6.30 4.08 -26.22
C ILE A 358 -6.42 4.86 -27.55
N SER A 359 -6.75 6.15 -27.46
CA SER A 359 -6.85 7.03 -28.64
C SER A 359 -5.47 7.35 -29.25
N ARG A 360 -5.41 8.18 -30.30
CA ARG A 360 -4.13 8.67 -30.86
C ARG A 360 -3.36 9.59 -29.90
N SER A 361 -4.02 10.28 -28.98
CA SER A 361 -3.45 11.32 -28.12
C SER A 361 -3.59 11.06 -26.62
N SER A 362 -4.43 10.11 -26.21
CA SER A 362 -4.73 9.81 -24.81
C SER A 362 -4.90 8.32 -24.54
N VAL A 363 -4.50 7.92 -23.34
CA VAL A 363 -4.92 6.69 -22.68
C VAL A 363 -5.93 7.08 -21.60
N ARG A 364 -6.98 6.29 -21.39
CA ARG A 364 -7.83 6.39 -20.20
C ARG A 364 -7.96 5.02 -19.52
N THR A 365 -8.03 5.07 -18.21
CA THR A 365 -7.89 3.94 -17.30
C THR A 365 -9.09 3.80 -16.35
N GLU A 366 -9.20 2.65 -15.70
CA GLU A 366 -10.13 2.34 -14.61
C GLU A 366 -9.48 1.34 -13.62
N TRP A 367 -9.98 1.30 -12.39
CA TRP A 367 -9.51 0.35 -11.37
C TRP A 367 -10.23 -1.00 -11.49
N VAL A 368 -9.52 -2.03 -11.94
CA VAL A 368 -10.06 -3.40 -12.12
C VAL A 368 -9.21 -4.37 -11.33
N ARG A 369 -9.84 -5.11 -10.42
CA ARG A 369 -9.19 -6.18 -9.66
C ARG A 369 -8.39 -7.11 -10.57
N ALA A 370 -7.20 -7.54 -10.14
CA ALA A 370 -6.34 -8.45 -10.88
C ALA A 370 -7.06 -9.76 -11.20
N GLY A 371 -7.82 -10.27 -10.24
CA GLY A 371 -8.72 -11.39 -10.40
C GLY A 371 -9.81 -11.16 -11.45
N ASP A 372 -10.14 -9.92 -11.81
CA ASP A 372 -11.23 -9.56 -12.73
C ASP A 372 -10.72 -9.19 -14.15
N LEU A 373 -9.41 -9.13 -14.40
CA LEU A 373 -8.80 -8.85 -15.73
C LEU A 373 -8.82 -10.05 -16.71
N ALA A 374 -9.18 -9.85 -17.98
CA ALA A 374 -9.27 -10.90 -19.00
C ALA A 374 -8.07 -10.93 -19.97
N ALA A 375 -7.82 -12.07 -20.63
CA ALA A 375 -6.83 -12.14 -21.70
C ALA A 375 -7.24 -11.24 -22.88
N GLY A 376 -6.37 -10.33 -23.29
CA GLY A 376 -6.67 -9.24 -24.24
C GLY A 376 -7.00 -7.89 -23.58
N ASP A 377 -7.28 -7.84 -22.28
CA ASP A 377 -7.36 -6.56 -21.55
C ASP A 377 -5.99 -5.87 -21.61
N LYS A 378 -6.00 -4.55 -21.75
CA LYS A 378 -4.76 -3.76 -21.73
C LYS A 378 -4.65 -3.07 -20.39
N ILE A 379 -3.51 -3.19 -19.73
CA ILE A 379 -3.23 -2.62 -18.42
C ILE A 379 -2.12 -1.58 -18.54
N SER A 380 -2.21 -0.55 -17.70
CA SER A 380 -1.21 0.52 -17.68
C SER A 380 0.06 0.07 -16.98
N LEU A 381 1.17 0.27 -17.69
CA LEU A 381 2.49 0.30 -17.11
C LEU A 381 2.82 1.73 -16.64
N HIS A 382 3.82 1.86 -15.76
CA HIS A 382 4.38 3.15 -15.39
C HIS A 382 5.11 3.84 -16.57
N ASP A 383 5.09 5.17 -16.62
CA ASP A 383 5.92 5.98 -17.53
C ASP A 383 6.99 6.71 -16.72
N HIS A 384 8.21 6.18 -16.68
CA HIS A 384 9.31 6.75 -15.90
C HIS A 384 10.29 7.59 -16.74
N ARG A 385 9.90 8.02 -17.96
CA ARG A 385 10.73 8.87 -18.83
C ARG A 385 11.06 10.23 -18.22
N ALA A 386 10.21 10.74 -17.33
CA ALA A 386 10.43 11.99 -16.59
C ALA A 386 11.44 11.86 -15.43
N PHE A 387 11.74 10.64 -14.99
CA PHE A 387 12.69 10.41 -13.89
C PHE A 387 14.13 10.50 -14.42
N PRO A 388 15.01 11.36 -13.85
CA PRO A 388 16.36 11.57 -14.37
C PRO A 388 17.28 10.37 -14.12
N GLY A 389 17.03 9.59 -13.06
CA GLY A 389 17.88 8.48 -12.63
C GLY A 389 17.92 8.35 -11.10
N TRP A 390 18.71 7.42 -10.60
CA TRP A 390 18.88 7.15 -9.18
C TRP A 390 20.35 6.82 -8.84
N ALA A 391 20.80 7.27 -7.68
CA ALA A 391 22.14 6.98 -7.17
C ALA A 391 22.27 5.50 -6.76
N GLY A 392 23.50 5.00 -6.67
CA GLY A 392 23.76 3.60 -6.34
C GLY A 392 25.18 3.17 -6.67
N ALA A 393 25.47 1.87 -6.51
CA ALA A 393 26.82 1.34 -6.59
C ALA A 393 27.37 1.22 -8.04
N TYR A 394 28.71 1.19 -8.12
CA TYR A 394 29.56 0.83 -9.27
C TYR A 394 29.48 1.70 -10.55
N GLY A 395 28.40 2.44 -10.78
CA GLY A 395 28.29 3.44 -11.86
C GLY A 395 28.41 2.87 -13.29
N PHE A 396 28.51 3.75 -14.28
CA PHE A 396 28.54 3.37 -15.70
C PHE A 396 29.68 2.40 -16.04
N ALA A 397 30.91 2.68 -15.58
CA ALA A 397 32.06 1.83 -15.83
C ALA A 397 31.92 0.43 -15.18
N GLY A 398 31.30 0.36 -14.00
CA GLY A 398 30.87 -0.90 -13.37
C GLY A 398 29.90 -1.66 -14.26
N GLY A 399 28.85 -0.98 -14.70
CA GLY A 399 27.79 -1.55 -15.53
C GLY A 399 28.37 -2.10 -16.84
N TYR A 400 29.07 -1.26 -17.59
CA TYR A 400 29.57 -1.59 -18.93
C TYR A 400 30.47 -2.83 -18.94
N LEU A 401 31.42 -2.92 -18.00
CA LEU A 401 32.27 -4.10 -17.88
C LEU A 401 31.51 -5.35 -17.43
N VAL A 402 30.50 -5.23 -16.57
CA VAL A 402 29.63 -6.37 -16.21
C VAL A 402 28.74 -6.78 -17.39
N GLY A 403 28.28 -5.85 -18.23
CA GLY A 403 27.49 -6.10 -19.44
C GLY A 403 28.29 -6.84 -20.51
N LEU A 404 29.51 -6.37 -20.83
CA LEU A 404 30.46 -7.08 -21.71
C LEU A 404 30.85 -8.46 -21.14
N LEU A 405 30.95 -8.59 -19.81
CA LEU A 405 31.17 -9.88 -19.17
C LEU A 405 29.94 -10.80 -19.30
N PHE A 406 28.73 -10.24 -19.41
CA PHE A 406 27.47 -10.98 -19.40
C PHE A 406 27.22 -11.73 -20.71
N GLY A 407 27.41 -11.08 -21.85
CA GLY A 407 27.44 -11.73 -23.16
C GLY A 407 28.73 -12.54 -23.34
N ASP A 408 29.72 -11.94 -24.01
CA ASP A 408 30.94 -12.61 -24.49
C ASP A 408 31.98 -13.02 -23.42
N GLY A 409 31.98 -12.38 -22.24
CA GLY A 409 33.00 -12.65 -21.22
C GLY A 409 32.80 -13.93 -20.38
N THR A 410 33.72 -14.16 -19.43
CA THR A 410 33.70 -15.31 -18.51
C THR A 410 34.34 -14.96 -17.15
N ILE A 411 33.63 -15.27 -16.06
CA ILE A 411 34.15 -15.21 -14.68
C ILE A 411 34.84 -16.53 -14.30
N LYS A 412 36.06 -16.45 -13.75
CA LYS A 412 36.89 -17.56 -13.29
C LYS A 412 37.09 -17.55 -11.77
N SER A 413 37.74 -18.58 -11.24
CA SER A 413 38.11 -18.69 -9.83
C SER A 413 39.00 -17.53 -9.35
N ASP A 414 39.86 -16.99 -10.21
CA ASP A 414 40.85 -15.95 -9.88
C ASP A 414 40.52 -14.54 -10.40
N LYS A 415 39.91 -14.42 -11.60
CA LYS A 415 39.59 -13.13 -12.24
C LYS A 415 38.34 -13.17 -13.13
N ALA A 416 37.81 -12.01 -13.48
CA ALA A 416 36.85 -11.86 -14.57
C ALA A 416 37.63 -11.60 -15.86
N VAL A 417 37.15 -12.17 -16.98
CA VAL A 417 37.78 -12.05 -18.30
C VAL A 417 36.73 -11.56 -19.29
N ILE A 418 36.90 -10.33 -19.78
CA ILE A 418 36.15 -9.82 -20.92
C ILE A 418 36.85 -10.28 -22.20
N SER A 419 36.08 -10.75 -23.17
CA SER A 419 36.53 -11.06 -24.53
C SER A 419 35.86 -10.08 -25.50
N VAL A 420 36.59 -9.60 -26.50
CA VAL A 420 36.05 -8.81 -27.62
C VAL A 420 36.63 -9.36 -28.92
N TRP A 421 35.81 -9.42 -29.98
CA TRP A 421 36.20 -9.82 -31.33
C TRP A 421 36.14 -8.63 -32.29
N PRO A 422 37.14 -7.72 -32.26
CA PRO A 422 37.17 -6.56 -33.13
C PRO A 422 37.18 -7.00 -34.60
N ARG A 423 36.30 -6.41 -35.40
CA ARG A 423 36.33 -6.62 -36.85
C ARG A 423 37.59 -5.97 -37.40
N ARG A 424 38.27 -6.64 -38.34
CA ARG A 424 39.37 -6.01 -39.09
C ARG A 424 38.85 -4.76 -39.79
N LEU A 425 39.27 -3.60 -39.30
CA LEU A 425 39.13 -2.33 -40.01
C LEU A 425 39.84 -2.42 -41.36
N ALA A 426 39.50 -1.48 -42.26
CA ALA A 426 40.09 -1.42 -43.59
C ALA A 426 41.62 -1.32 -43.55
N VAL A 427 42.26 -1.71 -44.66
CA VAL A 427 43.72 -1.81 -44.80
C VAL A 427 44.42 -0.56 -44.24
N ASN A 428 45.39 -0.79 -43.35
CA ASN A 428 46.15 0.19 -42.56
C ASN A 428 45.53 0.68 -41.23
N GLY A 429 44.32 0.24 -40.85
CA GLY A 429 43.80 0.45 -39.49
C GLY A 429 44.50 -0.44 -38.45
N ALA A 430 44.97 0.14 -37.34
CA ALA A 430 45.49 -0.63 -36.21
C ALA A 430 44.34 -1.29 -35.42
N ILE A 431 44.42 -2.59 -35.16
CA ILE A 431 43.36 -3.38 -34.48
C ILE A 431 43.12 -2.89 -33.03
N THR A 432 44.06 -2.12 -32.47
CA THR A 432 43.99 -1.53 -31.12
C THR A 432 43.00 -0.38 -30.96
N ASP A 433 42.38 0.13 -32.03
CA ASP A 433 41.48 1.30 -31.98
C ASP A 433 39.97 0.95 -32.08
N ASP A 434 39.60 -0.29 -31.75
CA ASP A 434 38.20 -0.69 -31.63
C ASP A 434 37.49 0.09 -30.49
N PRO A 435 36.35 0.77 -30.73
CA PRO A 435 35.69 1.59 -29.71
C PRO A 435 35.16 0.81 -28.50
N VAL A 436 34.71 -0.44 -28.67
CA VAL A 436 34.27 -1.29 -27.55
C VAL A 436 35.46 -1.64 -26.67
N MET A 437 36.61 -1.96 -27.28
CA MET A 437 37.87 -2.17 -26.55
C MET A 437 38.38 -0.88 -25.87
N ARG A 438 38.22 0.29 -26.51
CA ARG A 438 38.65 1.59 -25.97
C ARG A 438 37.86 1.96 -24.71
N GLU A 439 36.53 2.02 -24.82
CA GLU A 439 35.60 2.29 -23.70
C GLU A 439 35.80 1.29 -22.56
N ALA A 440 35.94 -0.01 -22.88
CA ALA A 440 36.19 -1.03 -21.87
C ALA A 440 37.54 -0.82 -21.16
N LEU A 441 38.60 -0.43 -21.88
CA LEU A 441 39.91 -0.15 -21.28
C LEU A 441 39.88 1.09 -20.40
N GLU A 442 39.15 2.13 -20.77
CA GLU A 442 38.96 3.35 -19.98
C GLU A 442 38.14 3.04 -18.70
N CYS A 443 37.02 2.33 -18.85
CA CYS A 443 36.26 1.79 -17.72
C CYS A 443 37.12 0.95 -16.77
N ALA A 444 37.99 0.07 -17.29
CA ALA A 444 38.86 -0.79 -16.48
C ALA A 444 39.98 -0.02 -15.78
N ARG A 445 40.49 1.07 -16.39
CA ARG A 445 41.47 1.97 -15.77
C ARG A 445 40.87 2.79 -14.63
N SER A 446 39.58 3.09 -14.67
CA SER A 446 38.86 3.76 -13.56
C SER A 446 38.71 2.87 -12.31
N MET A 447 38.94 1.57 -12.41
CA MET A 447 38.83 0.59 -11.32
C MET A 447 40.20 0.26 -10.70
N PRO A 448 40.24 -0.29 -9.47
CA PRO A 448 41.46 -0.84 -8.89
C PRO A 448 42.10 -1.90 -9.79
N HIS A 449 43.29 -1.58 -10.28
CA HIS A 449 44.12 -2.45 -11.13
C HIS A 449 45.55 -2.49 -10.60
N ARG A 450 46.31 -3.52 -10.98
CA ARG A 450 47.73 -3.63 -10.63
C ARG A 450 48.57 -2.69 -11.49
N ALA A 451 49.72 -2.25 -10.98
CA ALA A 451 50.64 -1.39 -11.72
C ALA A 451 51.18 -2.02 -13.04
N ASP A 452 51.08 -3.33 -13.22
CA ASP A 452 51.43 -4.05 -14.46
C ASP A 452 50.25 -4.23 -15.44
N PHE A 453 49.09 -3.60 -15.21
CA PHE A 453 47.88 -3.80 -16.01
C PHE A 453 48.01 -3.21 -17.43
N ARG A 454 48.20 -4.10 -18.42
CA ARG A 454 48.35 -3.74 -19.85
C ARG A 454 47.04 -3.69 -20.65
N GLY A 455 45.88 -3.89 -20.02
CA GLY A 455 44.59 -3.91 -20.71
C GLY A 455 44.33 -5.20 -21.51
N PHE A 456 43.99 -5.06 -22.78
CA PHE A 456 43.67 -6.17 -23.68
C PHE A 456 44.92 -6.88 -24.23
N VAL A 457 44.84 -8.21 -24.33
CA VAL A 457 45.88 -9.08 -24.89
C VAL A 457 45.27 -9.97 -25.99
N GLU A 458 45.91 -10.06 -27.15
CA GLU A 458 45.47 -10.93 -28.25
C GLU A 458 45.64 -12.42 -27.90
N VAL A 459 44.58 -13.19 -28.13
CA VAL A 459 44.64 -14.65 -28.16
C VAL A 459 45.01 -15.08 -29.58
N LYS A 460 46.32 -15.24 -29.82
CA LYS A 460 46.91 -15.58 -31.13
C LYS A 460 46.10 -16.63 -31.87
N GLY A 461 45.74 -16.31 -33.12
CA GLY A 461 45.02 -17.22 -34.02
C GLY A 461 43.50 -17.33 -33.79
N ARG A 462 42.90 -16.53 -32.89
CA ARG A 462 41.44 -16.55 -32.65
C ARG A 462 40.70 -15.26 -33.02
N GLY A 463 41.41 -14.18 -33.35
CA GLY A 463 40.81 -12.84 -33.51
C GLY A 463 40.14 -12.31 -32.23
N GLU A 464 40.48 -12.90 -31.09
CA GLU A 464 39.90 -12.63 -29.77
C GLU A 464 40.89 -11.79 -28.96
N TYR A 465 40.46 -10.65 -28.43
CA TYR A 465 41.23 -9.86 -27.48
C TYR A 465 40.62 -10.01 -26.08
N ARG A 466 41.46 -10.31 -25.09
CA ARG A 466 41.03 -10.54 -23.70
C ARG A 466 41.60 -9.53 -22.74
N MET A 467 40.75 -8.99 -21.88
CA MET A 467 41.12 -8.17 -20.74
C MET A 467 40.74 -8.92 -19.45
N SER A 468 41.68 -9.06 -18.52
CA SER A 468 41.45 -9.76 -17.24
C SER A 468 41.54 -8.78 -16.08
N LEU A 469 40.52 -8.71 -15.22
CA LEU A 469 40.47 -7.79 -14.09
C LEU A 469 39.99 -8.49 -12.81
N ALA A 470 40.68 -8.23 -11.70
CA ALA A 470 40.34 -8.77 -10.38
C ALA A 470 39.18 -7.99 -9.73
N ALA A 471 39.23 -6.66 -9.76
CA ALA A 471 38.15 -5.80 -9.24
C ALA A 471 36.79 -6.11 -9.89
N LEU A 472 36.74 -6.36 -11.20
CA LEU A 472 35.51 -6.77 -11.89
C LEU A 472 34.95 -8.10 -11.34
N ARG A 473 35.81 -9.06 -10.97
CA ARG A 473 35.36 -10.30 -10.31
C ARG A 473 34.78 -10.03 -8.93
N GLU A 474 35.37 -9.12 -8.17
CA GLU A 474 34.84 -8.74 -6.85
C GLU A 474 33.48 -8.03 -6.97
N ILE A 475 33.32 -7.13 -7.95
CA ILE A 475 32.02 -6.53 -8.28
C ILE A 475 31.02 -7.64 -8.63
N CYS A 476 31.36 -8.53 -9.56
CA CYS A 476 30.48 -9.64 -9.97
C CYS A 476 30.04 -10.51 -8.79
N LEU A 477 30.96 -10.91 -7.91
CA LEU A 477 30.65 -11.72 -6.73
C LEU A 477 29.75 -10.97 -5.73
N ARG A 478 29.96 -9.66 -5.53
CA ARG A 478 29.07 -8.82 -4.71
C ARG A 478 27.67 -8.66 -5.32
N LEU A 479 27.54 -8.78 -6.64
CA LEU A 479 26.28 -8.84 -7.38
C LEU A 479 25.71 -10.27 -7.51
N GLY A 480 26.30 -11.28 -6.85
CA GLY A 480 25.86 -12.67 -6.91
C GLY A 480 26.21 -13.42 -8.21
N ILE A 481 26.87 -12.76 -9.17
CA ILE A 481 27.36 -13.36 -10.42
C ILE A 481 28.56 -14.25 -10.08
N THR A 482 28.45 -15.56 -10.35
CA THR A 482 29.42 -16.58 -9.92
C THR A 482 29.91 -17.43 -11.08
N PRO A 483 31.05 -18.14 -10.95
CA PRO A 483 31.51 -19.09 -11.97
C PRO A 483 30.41 -20.09 -12.37
N ARG A 484 30.07 -20.09 -13.67
CA ARG A 484 28.98 -20.86 -14.30
C ARG A 484 27.54 -20.37 -14.04
N ASN A 485 27.31 -19.31 -13.26
CA ASN A 485 25.99 -18.72 -13.07
C ASN A 485 26.02 -17.19 -13.32
N LYS A 486 25.64 -16.80 -14.55
CA LYS A 486 25.40 -15.40 -14.95
C LYS A 486 23.89 -15.10 -14.84
N ALA A 487 23.38 -14.96 -13.61
CA ALA A 487 21.99 -14.52 -13.38
C ALA A 487 21.94 -13.02 -13.12
N ILE A 488 20.90 -12.33 -13.63
CA ILE A 488 20.59 -10.96 -13.23
C ILE A 488 19.88 -11.04 -11.87
N THR A 489 20.48 -10.43 -10.85
CA THR A 489 20.05 -10.53 -9.45
C THR A 489 19.40 -9.23 -8.97
N PRO A 490 18.59 -9.25 -7.88
CA PRO A 490 18.13 -8.04 -7.23
C PRO A 490 19.28 -7.09 -6.85
N ALA A 491 20.44 -7.62 -6.43
CA ALA A 491 21.62 -6.81 -6.11
C ALA A 491 22.18 -6.04 -7.33
N LEU A 492 22.13 -6.63 -8.53
CA LEU A 492 22.44 -5.95 -9.79
C LEU A 492 21.38 -4.89 -10.10
N GLU A 493 20.10 -5.22 -9.91
CA GLU A 493 18.97 -4.32 -10.15
C GLU A 493 18.82 -3.18 -9.13
N SER A 494 19.52 -3.24 -7.99
CA SER A 494 19.60 -2.15 -6.99
C SER A 494 20.82 -1.23 -7.17
N CYS A 495 21.63 -1.43 -8.22
CA CYS A 495 22.71 -0.51 -8.60
C CYS A 495 22.16 0.76 -9.29
N SER A 496 23.02 1.77 -9.50
CA SER A 496 22.58 3.09 -10.02
C SER A 496 21.96 3.03 -11.42
N SER A 497 21.23 4.08 -11.80
CA SER A 497 20.77 4.25 -13.20
C SER A 497 21.93 4.27 -14.19
N ASP A 498 23.09 4.78 -13.79
CA ASP A 498 24.29 4.78 -14.63
C ASP A 498 24.83 3.36 -14.83
N PHE A 499 24.83 2.54 -13.78
CA PHE A 499 25.18 1.12 -13.87
C PHE A 499 24.19 0.38 -14.76
N TYR A 500 22.88 0.67 -14.65
CA TYR A 500 21.86 0.16 -15.57
C TYR A 500 22.20 0.50 -17.03
N CYS A 501 22.43 1.77 -17.34
CA CYS A 501 22.72 2.22 -18.70
C CYS A 501 24.03 1.61 -19.24
N GLY A 502 25.07 1.49 -18.41
CA GLY A 502 26.32 0.81 -18.76
C GLY A 502 26.13 -0.67 -19.00
N PHE A 503 25.48 -1.39 -18.08
CA PHE A 503 25.22 -2.83 -18.17
C PHE A 503 24.42 -3.17 -19.42
N LEU A 504 23.36 -2.40 -19.68
CA LEU A 504 22.56 -2.54 -20.88
C LEU A 504 23.41 -2.20 -22.12
N ARG A 505 24.18 -1.11 -22.15
CA ARG A 505 25.04 -0.78 -23.31
C ARG A 505 26.02 -1.93 -23.61
N GLY A 506 26.74 -2.47 -22.62
CA GLY A 506 27.67 -3.57 -22.82
C GLY A 506 27.01 -4.88 -23.29
N LEU A 507 25.80 -5.18 -22.79
CA LEU A 507 25.01 -6.33 -23.23
C LEU A 507 24.42 -6.15 -24.64
N PHE A 508 24.11 -4.92 -25.05
CA PHE A 508 23.69 -4.60 -26.42
C PHE A 508 24.89 -4.47 -27.39
N ASP A 509 26.06 -4.01 -26.94
CA ASP A 509 27.31 -3.98 -27.72
C ASP A 509 27.88 -5.38 -27.98
N THR A 510 27.56 -6.37 -27.16
CA THR A 510 27.78 -7.80 -27.45
C THR A 510 26.59 -8.38 -28.24
N ASP A 511 25.57 -8.89 -27.54
CA ASP A 511 24.46 -9.69 -28.09
C ASP A 511 23.33 -8.87 -28.75
N GLY A 512 23.40 -7.53 -28.70
CA GLY A 512 22.41 -6.63 -29.30
C GLY A 512 22.61 -6.42 -30.81
N SER A 513 21.53 -6.06 -31.50
CA SER A 513 21.55 -5.76 -32.94
C SER A 513 20.52 -4.71 -33.35
N VAL A 514 20.86 -3.91 -34.37
CA VAL A 514 19.93 -2.97 -35.02
C VAL A 514 19.39 -3.61 -36.30
N GLN A 515 18.08 -3.76 -36.42
CA GLN A 515 17.42 -4.49 -37.50
C GLN A 515 16.22 -3.72 -38.09
N GLY A 516 15.90 -4.01 -39.35
CA GLY A 516 14.73 -3.46 -40.04
C GLY A 516 15.05 -2.39 -41.09
N SER A 517 14.00 -1.76 -41.61
CA SER A 517 14.01 -0.67 -42.58
C SER A 517 12.78 0.22 -42.36
N GLN A 518 12.69 1.37 -43.03
CA GLN A 518 11.51 2.24 -42.94
C GLN A 518 10.20 1.51 -43.33
N GLU A 519 10.25 0.58 -44.29
CA GLU A 519 9.09 -0.22 -44.70
C GLU A 519 8.73 -1.34 -43.71
N LYS A 520 9.73 -1.99 -43.11
CA LYS A 520 9.55 -3.18 -42.26
C LYS A 520 9.51 -2.86 -40.76
N GLY A 521 9.58 -1.57 -40.40
CA GLY A 521 9.80 -1.09 -39.05
C GLY A 521 11.26 -1.25 -38.61
N ILE A 522 11.78 -0.24 -37.91
CA ILE A 522 13.12 -0.26 -37.31
C ILE A 522 13.01 -0.81 -35.87
N SER A 523 14.00 -1.59 -35.45
CA SER A 523 14.05 -2.22 -34.13
C SER A 523 15.49 -2.35 -33.61
N VAL A 524 15.66 -2.16 -32.30
CA VAL A 524 16.82 -2.65 -31.56
C VAL A 524 16.42 -3.96 -30.90
N ARG A 525 17.26 -4.99 -30.97
CA ARG A 525 16.96 -6.33 -30.43
C ARG A 525 18.12 -6.89 -29.62
N LEU A 526 17.80 -7.60 -28.55
CA LEU A 526 18.73 -8.42 -27.78
C LEU A 526 18.30 -9.89 -27.90
N ALA A 527 19.19 -10.77 -28.36
CA ALA A 527 18.91 -12.20 -28.48
C ALA A 527 19.65 -12.98 -27.39
N GLN A 528 18.96 -13.85 -26.67
CA GLN A 528 19.55 -14.67 -25.61
C GLN A 528 18.97 -16.10 -25.60
N SER A 529 19.71 -17.02 -24.98
CA SER A 529 19.21 -18.38 -24.69
C SER A 529 18.66 -18.54 -23.28
N ASP A 530 18.80 -17.52 -22.42
CA ASP A 530 18.11 -17.44 -21.13
C ASP A 530 16.96 -16.43 -21.19
N CYS A 531 15.74 -16.95 -21.03
CA CYS A 531 14.52 -16.14 -20.97
C CYS A 531 14.36 -15.42 -19.61
N ALA A 532 14.97 -15.90 -18.53
CA ALA A 532 14.88 -15.25 -17.22
C ALA A 532 15.67 -13.92 -17.20
N SER A 533 16.90 -13.92 -17.69
CA SER A 533 17.69 -12.70 -17.88
C SER A 533 16.98 -11.71 -18.80
N LEU A 534 16.37 -12.13 -19.92
CA LEU A 534 15.61 -11.19 -20.77
C LEU A 534 14.40 -10.57 -20.07
N LYS A 535 13.71 -11.28 -19.17
CA LYS A 535 12.63 -10.70 -18.36
C LYS A 535 13.15 -9.62 -17.40
N ARG A 536 14.30 -9.84 -16.75
CA ARG A 536 14.89 -8.80 -15.88
C ARG A 536 15.41 -7.63 -16.71
N VAL A 537 16.05 -7.85 -17.87
CA VAL A 537 16.39 -6.77 -18.82
C VAL A 537 15.14 -6.00 -19.27
N GLN A 538 14.01 -6.66 -19.50
CA GLN A 538 12.74 -6.01 -19.84
C GLN A 538 12.23 -5.10 -18.72
N SER A 539 12.23 -5.56 -17.47
CA SER A 539 11.90 -4.71 -16.30
C SER A 539 12.90 -3.56 -16.12
N MET A 540 14.20 -3.81 -16.35
CA MET A 540 15.23 -2.76 -16.28
C MET A 540 15.02 -1.66 -17.33
N LEU A 541 14.66 -2.03 -18.55
CA LEU A 541 14.33 -1.10 -19.64
C LEU A 541 13.06 -0.28 -19.32
N LEU A 542 12.01 -0.93 -18.80
CA LEU A 542 10.75 -0.25 -18.47
C LEU A 542 10.97 0.87 -17.42
N ARG A 543 11.77 0.59 -16.38
CA ARG A 543 12.14 1.55 -15.32
C ARG A 543 12.96 2.74 -15.83
N LEU A 544 13.61 2.62 -17.00
CA LEU A 544 14.27 3.72 -17.72
C LEU A 544 13.33 4.44 -18.72
N GLY A 545 12.05 4.07 -18.79
CA GLY A 545 11.06 4.62 -19.71
C GLY A 545 11.06 3.98 -21.11
N ILE A 546 11.63 2.77 -21.25
CA ILE A 546 11.81 2.07 -22.53
C ILE A 546 10.95 0.79 -22.54
N VAL A 547 9.76 0.85 -23.14
CA VAL A 547 8.92 -0.33 -23.32
C VAL A 547 9.54 -1.26 -24.37
N SER A 548 9.63 -2.55 -24.03
CA SER A 548 10.13 -3.62 -24.90
C SER A 548 9.18 -4.82 -24.94
N VAL A 549 9.35 -5.69 -25.93
CA VAL A 549 8.50 -6.87 -26.21
C VAL A 549 9.37 -8.14 -26.31
N LEU A 550 9.07 -9.15 -25.50
CA LEU A 550 9.82 -10.40 -25.36
C LEU A 550 9.18 -11.54 -26.16
N TYR A 551 9.82 -11.89 -27.28
CA TYR A 551 9.44 -13.04 -28.10
C TYR A 551 10.20 -14.28 -27.67
N GLN A 552 9.51 -15.21 -27.03
CA GLN A 552 10.09 -16.49 -26.61
C GLN A 552 10.18 -17.48 -27.79
N ASN A 553 11.14 -18.41 -27.74
CA ASN A 553 11.30 -19.51 -28.72
C ASN A 553 11.36 -19.06 -30.19
N ARG A 554 11.93 -17.87 -30.47
CA ARG A 554 12.20 -17.34 -31.82
C ARG A 554 13.04 -18.27 -32.68
N ARG A 555 13.87 -19.10 -32.07
CA ARG A 555 14.41 -20.34 -32.65
C ARG A 555 14.22 -21.45 -31.62
N PRO A 556 13.69 -22.64 -31.99
CA PRO A 556 13.52 -23.74 -31.06
C PRO A 556 14.86 -24.37 -30.65
N GLU A 557 14.84 -25.16 -29.59
CA GLU A 557 15.95 -26.04 -29.21
C GLU A 557 16.21 -27.11 -30.27
N GLY A 558 17.48 -27.49 -30.48
CA GLY A 558 17.84 -28.47 -31.49
C GLY A 558 19.35 -28.61 -31.71
N LYS A 559 19.76 -29.20 -32.84
CA LYS A 559 21.17 -29.32 -33.23
C LYS A 559 21.50 -28.28 -34.30
N THR A 560 22.34 -27.29 -33.95
CA THR A 560 22.81 -26.26 -34.89
C THR A 560 24.28 -26.47 -35.20
N ALA A 561 24.67 -26.33 -36.47
CA ALA A 561 26.08 -26.25 -36.84
C ALA A 561 26.65 -24.88 -36.42
N LEU A 562 27.61 -24.87 -35.50
CA LEU A 562 28.32 -23.68 -35.03
C LEU A 562 29.84 -23.83 -35.25
N PRO A 563 30.60 -22.73 -35.28
CA PRO A 563 32.07 -22.79 -35.36
C PRO A 563 32.67 -23.60 -34.22
N ASP A 564 33.63 -24.48 -34.52
CA ASP A 564 34.20 -25.42 -33.56
C ASP A 564 35.36 -24.85 -32.70
N GLY A 565 35.69 -23.56 -32.91
CA GLY A 565 36.83 -22.88 -32.28
C GLY A 565 38.20 -23.24 -32.87
N LYS A 566 38.25 -23.99 -33.97
CA LYS A 566 39.46 -24.37 -34.74
C LYS A 566 39.38 -24.00 -36.23
N GLY A 567 38.25 -23.45 -36.68
CA GLY A 567 38.01 -23.05 -38.08
C GLY A 567 37.09 -24.01 -38.85
N GLY A 568 36.62 -25.08 -38.22
CA GLY A 568 35.58 -25.96 -38.75
C GLY A 568 34.18 -25.60 -38.24
N MET A 569 33.18 -26.31 -38.74
CA MET A 569 31.80 -26.27 -38.23
C MET A 569 31.48 -27.62 -37.58
N LYS A 570 30.86 -27.59 -36.41
CA LYS A 570 30.42 -28.79 -35.67
C LYS A 570 28.98 -28.62 -35.20
N PHE A 571 28.21 -29.70 -35.20
CA PHE A 571 26.87 -29.69 -34.62
C PHE A 571 26.94 -29.69 -33.10
N TYR A 572 26.38 -28.65 -32.48
CA TYR A 572 26.18 -28.53 -31.05
C TYR A 572 24.69 -28.61 -30.74
N HIS A 573 24.35 -29.11 -29.56
CA HIS A 573 23.00 -28.99 -29.01
C HIS A 573 22.81 -27.54 -28.52
N THR A 574 21.93 -26.80 -29.19
CA THR A 574 21.63 -25.40 -28.92
C THR A 574 20.26 -25.28 -28.27
N ARG A 575 20.20 -24.61 -27.12
CA ARG A 575 18.96 -24.24 -26.44
C ARG A 575 18.09 -23.33 -27.32
N ALA A 576 16.82 -23.21 -26.97
CA ALA A 576 15.93 -22.23 -27.60
C ALA A 576 16.50 -20.81 -27.46
N HIS A 577 16.26 -19.98 -28.48
CA HIS A 577 16.60 -18.56 -28.46
C HIS A 577 15.34 -17.70 -28.36
N HIS A 578 15.47 -16.64 -27.57
CA HIS A 578 14.44 -15.65 -27.26
C HIS A 578 14.95 -14.28 -27.73
N GLU A 579 14.07 -13.40 -28.23
CA GLU A 579 14.43 -12.03 -28.64
C GLU A 579 13.63 -11.01 -27.84
N LEU A 580 14.30 -10.09 -27.16
CA LEU A 580 13.70 -8.87 -26.61
C LEU A 580 13.83 -7.74 -27.64
N ILE A 581 12.73 -7.06 -27.96
CA ILE A 581 12.63 -6.09 -29.05
C ILE A 581 12.19 -4.71 -28.53
N ILE A 582 12.98 -3.69 -28.84
CA ILE A 582 12.68 -2.27 -28.63
C ILE A 582 12.28 -1.67 -29.99
N SER A 583 11.21 -0.86 -30.01
CA SER A 583 10.68 -0.19 -31.21
C SER A 583 9.92 1.08 -30.82
N ARG A 584 9.34 1.80 -31.79
CA ARG A 584 8.63 3.08 -31.58
C ARG A 584 9.55 4.18 -31.03
N ASP A 585 9.02 5.24 -30.42
CA ASP A 585 9.81 6.32 -29.80
C ASP A 585 10.75 5.83 -28.68
N ASN A 586 10.54 4.62 -28.13
CA ASN A 586 11.50 3.97 -27.23
C ASN A 586 12.89 3.80 -27.87
N LEU A 587 13.01 3.81 -29.20
CA LEU A 587 14.31 3.80 -29.91
C LEU A 587 15.10 5.10 -29.70
N THR A 588 14.42 6.25 -29.62
CA THR A 588 15.04 7.54 -29.30
C THR A 588 15.51 7.54 -27.85
N VAL A 589 14.63 7.15 -26.91
CA VAL A 589 14.98 7.04 -25.48
C VAL A 589 16.10 6.02 -25.25
N PHE A 590 16.13 4.91 -26.01
CA PHE A 590 17.24 3.97 -25.99
C PHE A 590 18.53 4.60 -26.52
N ALA A 591 18.51 5.32 -27.64
CA ALA A 591 19.70 5.96 -28.21
C ALA A 591 20.30 7.03 -27.26
N GLU A 592 19.43 7.77 -26.56
CA GLU A 592 19.80 8.82 -25.61
C GLU A 592 20.32 8.26 -24.27
N ARG A 593 19.58 7.32 -23.64
CA ARG A 593 19.93 6.81 -22.31
C ARG A 593 20.94 5.66 -22.33
N ILE A 594 20.93 4.82 -23.37
CA ILE A 594 21.73 3.58 -23.44
C ILE A 594 22.70 3.65 -24.63
N GLY A 595 22.19 3.60 -25.86
CA GLY A 595 22.99 3.66 -27.09
C GLY A 595 23.82 2.40 -27.36
N PHE A 596 24.88 2.58 -28.16
CA PHE A 596 25.88 1.56 -28.51
C PHE A 596 27.25 2.23 -28.57
N THR A 597 28.28 1.55 -28.07
CA THR A 597 29.70 1.88 -28.28
C THR A 597 30.20 1.27 -29.60
N ASP A 598 29.66 0.12 -30.00
CA ASP A 598 29.92 -0.50 -31.30
C ASP A 598 29.59 0.50 -32.41
N ALA A 599 30.61 0.90 -33.18
CA ALA A 599 30.49 1.95 -34.17
C ALA A 599 29.57 1.57 -35.35
N ASP A 600 29.42 0.29 -35.68
CA ASP A 600 28.51 -0.15 -36.74
C ASP A 600 27.07 -0.16 -36.24
N LYS A 601 26.80 -0.67 -35.03
CA LYS A 601 25.48 -0.63 -34.39
C LYS A 601 25.04 0.81 -34.14
N SER A 602 25.91 1.64 -33.57
CA SER A 602 25.67 3.06 -33.29
C SER A 602 25.38 3.86 -34.56
N ARG A 603 26.27 3.80 -35.58
CA ARG A 603 26.08 4.48 -36.87
C ARG A 603 24.81 4.01 -37.58
N LYS A 604 24.48 2.71 -37.50
CA LYS A 604 23.26 2.15 -38.10
C LYS A 604 22.00 2.61 -37.37
N LEU A 605 21.99 2.69 -36.04
CA LEU A 605 20.86 3.24 -35.28
C LEU A 605 20.64 4.71 -35.64
N SER A 606 21.68 5.55 -35.56
CA SER A 606 21.60 6.98 -35.86
C SER A 606 21.19 7.25 -37.31
N SER A 607 21.72 6.49 -38.27
CA SER A 607 21.30 6.55 -39.68
C SER A 607 19.83 6.21 -39.88
N LEU A 608 19.33 5.15 -39.23
CA LEU A 608 17.94 4.73 -39.33
C LEU A 608 16.99 5.72 -38.62
N LEU A 609 17.37 6.27 -37.47
CA LEU A 609 16.62 7.33 -36.79
C LEU A 609 16.55 8.62 -37.64
N ALA A 610 17.67 9.06 -38.21
CA ALA A 610 17.72 10.24 -39.08
C ALA A 610 16.93 10.09 -40.39
N SER A 611 16.64 8.85 -40.83
CA SER A 611 15.87 8.57 -42.04
C SER A 611 14.34 8.73 -41.90
N TYR A 612 13.82 8.99 -40.69
CA TYR A 612 12.39 9.18 -40.45
C TYR A 612 11.88 10.54 -40.97
N LYS A 613 10.92 10.50 -41.91
CA LYS A 613 10.26 11.70 -42.46
C LYS A 613 9.07 12.23 -41.62
N ARG A 614 8.76 11.57 -40.50
CA ARG A 614 7.68 11.89 -39.55
C ARG A 614 8.14 11.48 -38.15
N SER A 615 7.58 12.08 -37.10
CA SER A 615 7.84 11.68 -35.72
C SER A 615 7.49 10.20 -35.48
N HIS A 616 8.25 9.56 -34.58
CA HIS A 616 7.99 8.19 -34.16
C HIS A 616 6.57 8.03 -33.59
N ASN A 617 5.98 6.84 -33.75
CA ASN A 617 4.78 6.47 -33.01
C ASN A 617 5.08 6.58 -31.51
N ARG A 618 4.27 7.37 -30.78
CA ARG A 618 4.42 7.56 -29.33
C ARG A 618 4.10 6.27 -28.58
N GLU A 619 4.96 5.87 -27.64
CA GLU A 619 4.64 4.79 -26.70
C GLU A 619 3.53 5.22 -25.73
N ARG A 620 2.70 4.25 -25.34
CA ARG A 620 1.50 4.47 -24.52
C ARG A 620 1.61 3.83 -23.14
N PHE A 621 2.71 3.12 -22.86
CA PHE A 621 2.96 2.39 -21.63
C PHE A 621 1.83 1.42 -21.29
N LEU A 622 1.46 0.60 -22.28
CA LEU A 622 0.41 -0.39 -22.15
C LEU A 622 0.93 -1.78 -22.47
N ALA A 623 0.44 -2.75 -21.72
CA ALA A 623 0.70 -4.16 -21.94
C ALA A 623 -0.63 -4.93 -22.01
N GLU A 624 -0.73 -5.91 -22.89
CA GLU A 624 -1.94 -6.70 -23.14
C GLU A 624 -1.87 -8.02 -22.36
N VAL A 625 -2.78 -8.23 -21.41
CA VAL A 625 -2.85 -9.44 -20.57
C VAL A 625 -2.89 -10.69 -21.46
N ALA A 626 -1.95 -11.61 -21.25
CA ALA A 626 -1.89 -12.91 -21.90
C ALA A 626 -2.65 -13.96 -21.10
N GLU A 627 -2.37 -14.03 -19.80
CA GLU A 627 -2.94 -15.00 -18.86
C GLU A 627 -2.88 -14.48 -17.43
N ILE A 628 -3.75 -15.00 -16.56
CA ILE A 628 -3.68 -14.80 -15.11
C ILE A 628 -3.83 -16.17 -14.47
N ILE A 629 -2.72 -16.70 -13.95
CA ILE A 629 -2.60 -18.09 -13.49
C ILE A 629 -2.40 -18.13 -11.98
N PRO A 630 -3.00 -19.10 -11.25
CA PRO A 630 -2.66 -19.32 -9.84
C PRO A 630 -1.15 -19.55 -9.67
N ALA A 631 -0.55 -18.86 -8.70
CA ALA A 631 0.89 -18.78 -8.48
C ALA A 631 1.28 -19.11 -7.03
N GLY A 632 0.51 -20.03 -6.43
CA GLY A 632 0.72 -20.53 -5.07
C GLY A 632 0.00 -19.70 -4.00
N THR A 633 0.58 -19.71 -2.81
CA THR A 633 0.10 -18.97 -1.63
C THR A 633 1.34 -18.56 -0.85
N GLU A 634 1.48 -17.27 -0.56
CA GLU A 634 2.72 -16.66 -0.03
C GLU A 634 2.42 -15.39 0.77
N GLU A 635 3.39 -14.86 1.51
CA GLU A 635 3.23 -13.61 2.27
C GLU A 635 2.88 -12.43 1.33
N VAL A 636 1.79 -11.72 1.63
CA VAL A 636 1.31 -10.59 0.83
C VAL A 636 1.25 -9.33 1.68
N PHE A 637 1.61 -8.20 1.07
CA PHE A 637 1.90 -6.93 1.74
C PHE A 637 0.92 -5.86 1.26
N ASP A 638 1.10 -4.60 1.60
CA ASP A 638 0.33 -3.46 1.13
C ASP A 638 1.14 -2.20 1.46
N VAL A 639 0.91 -1.11 0.74
CA VAL A 639 1.56 0.17 1.01
C VAL A 639 0.54 1.28 0.84
N GLN A 640 0.45 2.12 1.86
CA GLN A 640 -0.06 3.46 1.64
C GLN A 640 1.09 4.25 0.99
N ILE A 641 0.89 4.70 -0.25
CA ILE A 641 1.58 5.89 -0.76
C ILE A 641 0.60 7.04 -0.51
N PRO A 642 0.69 7.77 0.61
CA PRO A 642 -0.34 8.70 1.00
C PRO A 642 -0.47 9.75 -0.08
N GLY A 643 -1.64 9.78 -0.72
CA GLY A 643 -1.86 10.76 -1.76
C GLY A 643 -1.12 10.56 -3.07
N VAL A 644 -0.62 9.35 -3.33
CA VAL A 644 -0.82 8.79 -4.67
C VAL A 644 -1.82 7.62 -4.64
N ASN A 645 -2.07 7.01 -3.47
CA ASN A 645 -3.08 5.97 -3.19
C ASN A 645 -3.03 4.73 -4.12
N PHE A 646 -1.95 4.62 -4.89
CA PHE A 646 -1.51 3.49 -5.70
C PHE A 646 0.03 3.51 -5.76
N PHE A 647 0.68 2.56 -6.42
CA PHE A 647 2.15 2.52 -6.51
C PHE A 647 2.60 1.68 -7.70
N ASP A 648 3.84 1.87 -8.18
CA ASP A 648 4.48 0.99 -9.16
C ASP A 648 4.87 -0.35 -8.53
N GLY A 649 4.29 -1.45 -9.00
CA GLY A 649 4.71 -2.81 -8.68
C GLY A 649 5.01 -3.62 -9.94
N GLU A 650 6.27 -4.03 -10.15
CA GLU A 650 6.79 -4.71 -11.35
C GLU A 650 6.33 -4.11 -12.70
N GLY A 651 6.01 -2.81 -12.71
CA GLY A 651 5.45 -2.11 -13.87
C GLY A 651 4.04 -1.57 -13.68
N PHE A 652 3.22 -2.14 -12.79
CA PHE A 652 1.75 -1.98 -12.71
C PHE A 652 1.30 -1.12 -11.50
N LEU A 653 0.00 -0.78 -11.37
CA LEU A 653 -0.55 0.22 -10.41
C LEU A 653 -1.80 -0.33 -9.65
N LEU A 654 -2.09 -0.03 -8.33
CA LEU A 654 -2.90 -0.85 -7.34
C LEU A 654 -3.79 -0.07 -6.21
N HIS A 655 -4.85 -0.60 -5.47
CA HIS A 655 -5.79 0.17 -4.49
C HIS A 655 -6.73 -0.62 -3.41
N ASN A 656 -7.43 -0.03 -2.37
CA ASN A 656 -8.13 -0.73 -1.19
C ASN A 656 -9.67 -0.44 -0.80
N CYS A 657 -10.23 -0.89 0.39
CA CYS A 657 -11.70 -1.00 0.81
C CYS A 657 -12.07 -1.04 2.39
N GLY A 658 -13.36 -1.21 2.86
CA GLY A 658 -13.79 -1.51 4.30
C GLY A 658 -15.33 -1.66 4.69
N GLU A 659 -15.75 -2.14 5.92
CA GLU A 659 -17.20 -2.42 6.36
C GLU A 659 -17.74 -2.28 7.87
N GLN A 660 -18.34 -3.27 8.63
CA GLN A 660 -19.40 -3.09 9.74
C GLN A 660 -19.26 -3.78 11.19
N PRO A 661 -20.15 -3.56 12.25
CA PRO A 661 -19.95 -3.93 13.72
C PRO A 661 -20.78 -5.13 14.36
N LEU A 662 -20.36 -5.70 15.53
CA LEU A 662 -20.95 -6.88 16.27
C LEU A 662 -20.55 -7.02 17.79
N LEU A 663 -21.15 -7.94 18.60
CA LEU A 663 -20.68 -8.31 19.97
C LEU A 663 -19.39 -9.18 19.95
N PRO A 664 -18.67 -9.30 21.08
CA PRO A 664 -17.65 -10.33 21.31
C PRO A 664 -18.07 -11.75 20.87
N TYR A 665 -17.24 -12.36 20.03
CA TYR A 665 -17.46 -13.69 19.42
C TYR A 665 -18.74 -13.81 18.57
N GLU A 666 -19.37 -12.73 18.13
CA GLU A 666 -20.40 -12.82 17.11
C GLU A 666 -19.82 -12.87 15.69
N SER A 667 -20.62 -13.40 14.78
CA SER A 667 -20.45 -13.23 13.33
C SER A 667 -21.77 -12.78 12.70
N CYS A 668 -21.72 -12.28 11.46
CA CYS A 668 -22.92 -11.95 10.71
C CYS A 668 -22.80 -12.31 9.22
N ASN A 669 -23.84 -12.97 8.71
CA ASN A 669 -24.07 -13.16 7.28
C ASN A 669 -24.98 -12.05 6.73
N LEU A 670 -24.49 -11.40 5.67
CA LEU A 670 -25.14 -10.25 5.05
C LEU A 670 -25.82 -10.66 3.73
N GLY A 671 -26.74 -9.83 3.25
CA GLY A 671 -27.29 -9.91 1.90
C GLY A 671 -28.01 -8.61 1.53
N SER A 672 -28.21 -8.36 0.24
CA SER A 672 -28.74 -7.08 -0.25
C SER A 672 -29.83 -7.25 -1.29
N ILE A 673 -30.95 -6.55 -1.11
CA ILE A 673 -32.03 -6.43 -2.09
C ILE A 673 -31.67 -5.34 -3.12
N ASN A 674 -31.91 -5.62 -4.40
CA ASN A 674 -31.66 -4.69 -5.50
C ASN A 674 -32.90 -3.80 -5.71
N LEU A 675 -32.84 -2.53 -5.32
CA LEU A 675 -33.99 -1.62 -5.40
C LEU A 675 -34.47 -1.38 -6.84
N ASN A 676 -33.59 -1.52 -7.84
CA ASN A 676 -33.96 -1.46 -9.26
C ASN A 676 -34.98 -2.55 -9.69
N LYS A 677 -35.21 -3.57 -8.86
CA LYS A 677 -36.19 -4.65 -9.12
C LYS A 677 -37.55 -4.43 -8.44
N VAL A 678 -37.67 -3.42 -7.58
CA VAL A 678 -38.94 -3.04 -6.93
C VAL A 678 -39.47 -1.68 -7.39
N VAL A 679 -38.81 -1.00 -8.32
CA VAL A 679 -39.35 0.22 -8.97
C VAL A 679 -40.02 -0.16 -10.29
N SER A 680 -41.27 0.22 -10.49
CA SER A 680 -42.10 -0.14 -11.66
C SER A 680 -42.72 1.10 -12.34
N LYS A 681 -42.93 1.06 -13.66
CA LYS A 681 -43.52 2.16 -14.46
C LYS A 681 -45.04 2.00 -14.52
N GLY A 682 -45.77 2.73 -13.68
CA GLY A 682 -47.23 2.79 -13.67
C GLY A 682 -47.79 3.86 -14.62
N LYS A 683 -49.12 3.97 -14.69
CA LYS A 683 -49.81 4.98 -15.55
C LYS A 683 -49.50 6.43 -15.17
N ALA A 684 -49.06 6.69 -13.94
CA ALA A 684 -48.77 8.02 -13.41
C ALA A 684 -47.26 8.34 -13.30
N GLY A 685 -46.38 7.45 -13.76
CA GLY A 685 -44.93 7.55 -13.58
C GLY A 685 -44.33 6.31 -12.91
N TYR A 686 -43.08 6.39 -12.48
CA TYR A 686 -42.42 5.32 -11.73
C TYR A 686 -42.84 5.35 -10.25
N THR A 687 -43.01 4.18 -9.64
CA THR A 687 -43.36 4.01 -8.22
C THR A 687 -42.64 2.80 -7.60
N ILE A 688 -42.43 2.82 -6.28
CA ILE A 688 -41.91 1.67 -5.53
C ILE A 688 -43.06 0.68 -5.26
N ASP A 689 -42.91 -0.57 -5.70
CA ASP A 689 -43.74 -1.69 -5.29
C ASP A 689 -43.34 -2.17 -3.90
N PHE A 690 -43.96 -1.56 -2.88
CA PHE A 690 -43.82 -1.97 -1.49
C PHE A 690 -44.35 -3.38 -1.22
N GLY A 691 -45.22 -3.94 -2.07
CA GLY A 691 -45.67 -5.33 -1.97
C GLY A 691 -44.53 -6.29 -2.32
N ARG A 692 -43.90 -6.11 -3.49
CA ARG A 692 -42.74 -6.90 -3.91
C ARG A 692 -41.54 -6.69 -2.98
N LEU A 693 -41.31 -5.47 -2.47
CA LEU A 693 -40.25 -5.21 -1.49
C LEU A 693 -40.46 -6.00 -0.19
N ARG A 694 -41.69 -6.04 0.34
CA ARG A 694 -42.05 -6.84 1.52
C ARG A 694 -41.90 -8.33 1.25
N GLU A 695 -42.39 -8.81 0.10
CA GLU A 695 -42.26 -10.21 -0.33
C GLU A 695 -40.78 -10.67 -0.41
N LEU A 696 -39.92 -9.86 -1.05
CA LEU A 696 -38.47 -10.13 -1.14
C LEU A 696 -37.79 -10.07 0.24
N THR A 697 -38.20 -9.13 1.10
CA THR A 697 -37.70 -9.03 2.47
C THR A 697 -37.96 -10.30 3.27
N ARG A 698 -39.18 -10.85 3.22
CA ARG A 698 -39.53 -12.10 3.91
C ARG A 698 -38.65 -13.26 3.48
N LYS A 699 -38.52 -13.46 2.17
CA LYS A 699 -37.72 -14.53 1.59
C LYS A 699 -36.23 -14.36 1.88
N ALA A 700 -35.72 -13.13 1.89
CA ALA A 700 -34.33 -12.82 2.21
C ALA A 700 -34.02 -13.08 3.69
N VAL A 701 -34.93 -12.78 4.63
CA VAL A 701 -34.77 -13.15 6.05
C VAL A 701 -34.73 -14.67 6.22
N HIS A 702 -35.63 -15.41 5.57
CA HIS A 702 -35.62 -16.88 5.60
C HIS A 702 -34.31 -17.46 5.01
N PHE A 703 -33.83 -16.94 3.88
CA PHE A 703 -32.54 -17.30 3.30
C PHE A 703 -31.37 -17.05 4.27
N LEU A 704 -31.37 -15.90 4.95
CA LEU A 704 -30.31 -15.52 5.88
C LEU A 704 -30.39 -16.27 7.23
N ASP A 705 -31.57 -16.66 7.72
CA ASP A 705 -31.71 -17.54 8.90
C ASP A 705 -31.21 -18.95 8.58
N ASN A 706 -31.54 -19.48 7.39
CA ASN A 706 -31.08 -20.79 6.93
C ASN A 706 -29.54 -20.88 6.83
N ILE A 707 -28.85 -19.78 6.51
CA ILE A 707 -27.38 -19.74 6.51
C ILE A 707 -26.82 -20.11 7.89
N ILE A 708 -27.35 -19.55 8.97
CA ILE A 708 -26.83 -19.74 10.34
C ILE A 708 -26.74 -21.22 10.70
N ASP A 709 -27.77 -22.00 10.34
CA ASP A 709 -27.82 -23.43 10.65
C ASP A 709 -26.80 -24.26 9.85
N LEU A 710 -26.40 -23.80 8.66
CA LEU A 710 -25.55 -24.53 7.70
C LEU A 710 -24.08 -24.08 7.70
N ASN A 711 -23.79 -22.96 8.38
CA ASN A 711 -22.49 -22.30 8.42
C ASN A 711 -21.48 -23.11 9.24
N LYS A 712 -20.28 -23.32 8.69
CA LYS A 712 -19.15 -23.90 9.42
C LYS A 712 -18.34 -22.79 10.07
N TYR A 713 -18.57 -22.57 11.37
CA TYR A 713 -17.86 -21.56 12.14
C TYR A 713 -16.41 -21.95 12.42
N PRO A 714 -15.45 -21.00 12.39
CA PRO A 714 -14.05 -21.30 12.71
C PRO A 714 -13.77 -21.64 14.18
N LEU A 715 -14.67 -21.27 15.10
CA LEU A 715 -14.55 -21.43 16.55
C LEU A 715 -15.91 -21.85 17.14
N GLY A 716 -15.89 -22.67 18.19
CA GLY A 716 -17.10 -23.07 18.94
C GLY A 716 -17.81 -21.88 19.57
N GLU A 717 -17.08 -20.99 20.26
CA GLU A 717 -17.61 -19.77 20.89
C GLU A 717 -18.40 -18.90 19.91
N ILE A 718 -17.98 -18.84 18.63
CA ILE A 718 -18.70 -18.10 17.59
C ILE A 718 -19.92 -18.86 17.09
N GLN A 719 -19.83 -20.18 16.96
CA GLN A 719 -20.99 -21.02 16.65
C GLN A 719 -22.08 -20.84 17.70
N ASP A 720 -21.73 -20.96 18.98
CA ASP A 720 -22.65 -20.91 20.09
C ASP A 720 -23.30 -19.52 20.21
N ASN A 721 -22.52 -18.44 20.16
CA ASN A 721 -23.07 -17.07 20.17
C ASN A 721 -23.91 -16.77 18.92
N THR A 722 -23.49 -17.20 17.72
CA THR A 722 -24.28 -16.96 16.50
C THR A 722 -25.56 -17.79 16.47
N LEU A 723 -25.58 -19.01 17.04
CA LEU A 723 -26.79 -19.83 17.19
C LEU A 723 -27.72 -19.30 18.30
N ALA A 724 -27.18 -18.73 19.37
CA ALA A 724 -27.95 -18.20 20.49
C ALA A 724 -28.61 -16.84 20.18
N ASN A 725 -27.98 -16.00 19.34
CA ASN A 725 -28.44 -14.66 18.99
C ASN A 725 -29.05 -14.56 17.57
N ARG A 726 -28.61 -15.42 16.64
CA ARG A 726 -29.08 -15.52 15.25
C ARG A 726 -29.15 -14.20 14.48
N LYS A 727 -28.16 -13.32 14.66
CA LYS A 727 -28.08 -12.02 13.96
C LYS A 727 -27.82 -12.20 12.46
N ILE A 728 -28.56 -11.45 11.64
CA ILE A 728 -28.40 -11.39 10.18
C ILE A 728 -28.34 -9.94 9.70
N GLY A 729 -27.75 -9.71 8.52
CA GLY A 729 -27.57 -8.39 7.94
C GLY A 729 -28.27 -8.22 6.59
N LEU A 730 -29.59 -8.05 6.59
CA LEU A 730 -30.32 -7.68 5.37
C LEU A 730 -30.19 -6.18 5.09
N GLY A 731 -29.71 -5.83 3.90
CA GLY A 731 -29.61 -4.46 3.41
C GLY A 731 -30.10 -4.31 1.97
N ILE A 732 -29.65 -3.24 1.31
CA ILE A 732 -30.03 -2.89 -0.06
C ILE A 732 -28.82 -2.50 -0.92
N MET A 733 -29.05 -2.44 -2.23
CA MET A 733 -28.20 -1.81 -3.25
C MET A 733 -29.09 -1.18 -4.32
N GLY A 734 -28.56 -0.27 -5.14
CA GLY A 734 -29.32 0.39 -6.20
C GLY A 734 -30.11 1.64 -5.77
N PHE A 735 -29.85 2.23 -4.59
CA PHE A 735 -30.66 3.35 -4.08
C PHE A 735 -30.59 4.60 -4.97
N ALA A 736 -29.41 4.98 -5.47
CA ALA A 736 -29.26 6.14 -6.35
C ALA A 736 -30.04 5.95 -7.67
N ASP A 737 -29.97 4.76 -8.26
CA ASP A 737 -30.69 4.42 -9.48
C ASP A 737 -32.22 4.43 -9.27
N ALA A 738 -32.68 3.94 -8.11
CA ALA A 738 -34.09 3.95 -7.74
C ALA A 738 -34.63 5.38 -7.60
N LEU A 739 -33.90 6.28 -6.93
CA LEU A 739 -34.26 7.70 -6.85
C LEU A 739 -34.31 8.36 -8.24
N ILE A 740 -33.33 8.06 -9.10
CA ILE A 740 -33.28 8.57 -10.49
C ILE A 740 -34.53 8.12 -11.27
N ARG A 741 -34.92 6.85 -11.19
CA ARG A 741 -36.16 6.35 -11.84
C ARG A 741 -37.41 7.04 -11.30
N LEU A 742 -37.46 7.34 -10.00
CA LEU A 742 -38.57 8.07 -9.37
C LEU A 742 -38.58 9.58 -9.68
N GLY A 743 -37.50 10.13 -10.25
CA GLY A 743 -37.34 11.56 -10.50
C GLY A 743 -36.96 12.40 -9.27
N ILE A 744 -36.43 11.75 -8.23
CA ILE A 744 -36.15 12.36 -6.92
C ILE A 744 -34.65 12.72 -6.81
N PRO A 745 -34.29 13.98 -6.50
CA PRO A 745 -32.91 14.38 -6.19
C PRO A 745 -32.36 13.71 -4.92
N TYR A 746 -31.17 13.10 -4.98
CA TYR A 746 -30.54 12.47 -3.80
C TYR A 746 -30.34 13.47 -2.64
N ASN A 747 -30.03 14.73 -2.95
CA ASN A 747 -29.87 15.84 -2.03
C ASN A 747 -31.20 16.55 -1.71
N SER A 748 -32.20 15.80 -1.23
CA SER A 748 -33.52 16.35 -0.87
C SER A 748 -34.20 15.65 0.31
N GLU A 749 -35.13 16.35 0.98
CA GLU A 749 -36.00 15.76 2.01
C GLU A 749 -36.90 14.67 1.43
N GLU A 750 -37.21 14.71 0.13
CA GLU A 750 -37.99 13.68 -0.55
C GLU A 750 -37.18 12.38 -0.70
N ALA A 751 -35.87 12.46 -0.97
CA ALA A 751 -34.98 11.30 -0.92
C ALA A 751 -34.81 10.75 0.49
N ALA A 752 -34.68 11.61 1.51
CA ALA A 752 -34.62 11.19 2.91
C ALA A 752 -35.93 10.50 3.36
N GLY A 753 -37.08 11.11 3.09
CA GLY A 753 -38.39 10.51 3.34
C GLY A 753 -38.66 9.24 2.52
N THR A 754 -38.00 9.08 1.36
CA THR A 754 -38.06 7.84 0.56
C THR A 754 -37.16 6.74 1.15
N ALA A 755 -35.96 7.08 1.63
CA ALA A 755 -35.10 6.18 2.39
C ALA A 755 -35.81 5.66 3.66
N GLU A 756 -36.45 6.54 4.44
CA GLU A 756 -37.24 6.15 5.61
C GLU A 756 -38.40 5.21 5.25
N LYS A 757 -39.19 5.52 4.20
CA LYS A 757 -40.28 4.63 3.75
C LYS A 757 -39.78 3.25 3.30
N ILE A 758 -38.71 3.19 2.50
CA ILE A 758 -38.10 1.94 2.04
C ILE A 758 -37.61 1.13 3.24
N MET A 759 -36.82 1.75 4.11
CA MET A 759 -36.15 1.04 5.19
C MET A 759 -37.11 0.66 6.32
N SER A 760 -38.14 1.46 6.62
CA SER A 760 -39.21 1.08 7.54
C SER A 760 -39.97 -0.14 7.03
N ALA A 761 -40.35 -0.17 5.75
CA ALA A 761 -41.02 -1.33 5.16
C ALA A 761 -40.17 -2.60 5.21
N ILE A 762 -38.85 -2.51 4.96
CA ILE A 762 -37.91 -3.63 5.12
C ILE A 762 -37.80 -4.03 6.60
N GLN A 763 -37.69 -3.07 7.53
CA GLN A 763 -37.54 -3.33 8.95
C GLN A 763 -38.78 -4.02 9.54
N GLU A 764 -39.96 -3.42 9.37
CA GLU A 764 -41.26 -3.98 9.76
C GLU A 764 -41.44 -5.42 9.27
N GLU A 765 -41.19 -5.65 7.97
CA GLU A 765 -41.42 -6.94 7.35
C GLU A 765 -40.35 -7.97 7.70
N SER A 766 -39.11 -7.54 7.94
CA SER A 766 -38.06 -8.42 8.45
C SER A 766 -38.35 -8.90 9.87
N LYS A 767 -38.92 -8.05 10.72
CA LYS A 767 -39.44 -8.42 12.04
C LYS A 767 -40.76 -9.20 11.97
N ALA A 768 -41.53 -9.10 10.90
CA ALA A 768 -42.66 -9.99 10.63
C ALA A 768 -42.17 -11.40 10.26
N ALA A 769 -41.32 -11.51 9.25
CA ALA A 769 -40.69 -12.77 8.84
C ALA A 769 -39.96 -13.48 9.99
N SER A 770 -39.24 -12.72 10.82
CA SER A 770 -38.53 -13.26 11.98
C SER A 770 -39.46 -13.69 13.12
N ARG A 771 -40.69 -13.15 13.25
CA ARG A 771 -41.72 -13.69 14.15
C ARG A 771 -42.31 -14.98 13.59
N ASP A 772 -42.66 -15.00 12.31
CA ASP A 772 -43.25 -16.18 11.68
C ASP A 772 -42.28 -17.37 11.67
N LEU A 773 -40.97 -17.12 11.51
CA LEU A 773 -39.91 -18.12 11.69
C LEU A 773 -39.70 -18.52 13.17
N ALA A 774 -40.06 -17.67 14.14
CA ALA A 774 -40.03 -18.03 15.56
C ALA A 774 -41.21 -18.95 15.92
N ASP A 775 -42.38 -18.71 15.34
CA ASP A 775 -43.55 -19.57 15.45
C ASP A 775 -43.31 -20.92 14.71
N GLU A 776 -42.57 -20.95 13.59
CA GLU A 776 -42.17 -22.19 12.88
C GLU A 776 -41.04 -22.98 13.61
N ARG A 777 -40.06 -22.31 14.22
CA ARG A 777 -38.75 -22.92 14.59
C ARG A 777 -38.29 -22.70 16.03
N GLY A 778 -39.09 -22.00 16.83
CA GLY A 778 -38.66 -21.39 18.09
C GLY A 778 -37.88 -20.09 17.87
N PRO A 779 -37.92 -19.15 18.84
CA PRO A 779 -37.14 -17.92 18.80
C PRO A 779 -35.62 -18.16 18.86
N PHE A 780 -34.81 -17.10 18.73
CA PHE A 780 -33.40 -17.20 19.09
C PHE A 780 -33.27 -17.52 20.60
N PRO A 781 -32.40 -18.45 21.03
CA PRO A 781 -32.30 -18.90 22.42
C PRO A 781 -32.17 -17.79 23.47
N ASN A 782 -31.47 -16.70 23.14
CA ASN A 782 -31.29 -15.56 24.03
C ASN A 782 -32.47 -14.54 24.03
N PHE A 783 -33.60 -14.84 23.37
CA PHE A 783 -34.76 -13.96 23.34
C PHE A 783 -35.26 -13.54 24.75
N PRO A 784 -35.33 -14.43 25.77
CA PRO A 784 -35.78 -14.05 27.11
C PRO A 784 -34.93 -12.98 27.81
N TYR A 785 -33.68 -12.78 27.38
CA TYR A 785 -32.78 -11.75 27.89
C TYR A 785 -32.76 -10.49 27.01
N SER A 786 -33.49 -10.48 25.89
CA SER A 786 -33.48 -9.37 24.94
C SER A 786 -34.44 -8.25 25.35
N THR A 787 -34.13 -7.03 24.91
CA THR A 787 -35.02 -5.87 25.10
C THR A 787 -36.41 -6.06 24.50
N TYR A 788 -36.55 -6.97 23.52
CA TYR A 788 -37.85 -7.37 22.98
C TYR A 788 -38.70 -8.13 24.00
N ALA A 789 -38.10 -9.01 24.82
CA ALA A 789 -38.81 -9.71 25.88
C ALA A 789 -39.14 -8.78 27.06
N GLU A 790 -38.21 -7.88 27.43
CA GLU A 790 -38.46 -6.81 28.42
C GLU A 790 -39.65 -5.92 28.01
N GLN A 791 -39.80 -5.65 26.71
CA GLN A 791 -40.92 -4.88 26.14
C GLN A 791 -42.20 -5.72 25.91
N GLY A 792 -42.21 -7.00 26.29
CA GLY A 792 -43.37 -7.89 26.09
C GLY A 792 -43.71 -8.18 24.63
N MET A 793 -42.77 -8.02 23.70
CA MET A 793 -42.97 -8.32 22.28
C MET A 793 -43.15 -9.81 22.03
N LYS A 794 -43.77 -10.16 20.89
CA LYS A 794 -43.81 -11.56 20.43
C LYS A 794 -42.38 -12.11 20.20
N PRO A 795 -42.17 -13.42 20.42
CA PRO A 795 -40.90 -14.10 20.14
C PRO A 795 -40.38 -13.84 18.73
N LEU A 796 -39.06 -13.66 18.59
CA LEU A 796 -38.36 -13.38 17.34
C LEU A 796 -37.28 -14.43 17.08
N ARG A 797 -37.05 -14.76 15.80
CA ARG A 797 -36.06 -15.75 15.37
C ARG A 797 -34.63 -15.19 15.31
N ASN A 798 -34.47 -13.88 15.18
CA ASN A 798 -33.20 -13.20 14.95
C ASN A 798 -33.08 -11.94 15.82
N ALA A 799 -32.00 -11.81 16.60
CA ALA A 799 -31.80 -10.65 17.48
C ALA A 799 -31.57 -9.33 16.70
N THR A 800 -31.02 -9.41 15.49
CA THR A 800 -31.01 -8.33 14.50
C THR A 800 -31.29 -8.91 13.11
N THR A 801 -31.96 -8.13 12.26
CA THR A 801 -32.36 -8.50 10.89
C THR A 801 -31.75 -7.59 9.82
N THR A 802 -31.43 -6.31 10.13
CA THR A 802 -31.10 -5.29 9.11
C THR A 802 -29.74 -4.62 9.28
N THR A 803 -29.09 -4.28 8.16
CA THR A 803 -27.79 -3.56 8.09
C THR A 803 -27.66 -2.83 6.74
N ILE A 804 -26.70 -1.90 6.58
CA ILE A 804 -26.33 -1.39 5.24
C ILE A 804 -24.82 -1.54 5.03
N ALA A 805 -24.45 -2.41 4.08
CA ALA A 805 -23.08 -2.73 3.71
C ALA A 805 -22.62 -1.92 2.47
N PRO A 806 -21.31 -1.85 2.15
CA PRO A 806 -20.83 -1.21 0.93
C PRO A 806 -21.30 -1.89 -0.37
N THR A 807 -21.59 -3.19 -0.33
CA THR A 807 -22.04 -4.04 -1.47
C THR A 807 -21.13 -4.11 -2.70
N GLY A 808 -19.97 -3.43 -2.72
CA GLY A 808 -19.11 -3.14 -3.90
C GLY A 808 -18.49 -4.31 -4.68
N THR A 809 -19.03 -5.53 -4.56
CA THR A 809 -18.82 -6.64 -5.50
C THR A 809 -20.16 -7.22 -5.97
N ILE A 810 -21.16 -7.32 -5.09
CA ILE A 810 -22.50 -7.82 -5.44
C ILE A 810 -23.33 -6.79 -6.20
N SER A 811 -23.11 -5.48 -6.00
CA SER A 811 -23.72 -4.42 -6.83
C SER A 811 -23.29 -4.50 -8.30
N ILE A 812 -22.03 -4.87 -8.56
CA ILE A 812 -21.51 -5.08 -9.92
C ILE A 812 -22.17 -6.31 -10.59
N ILE A 813 -22.39 -7.39 -9.83
CA ILE A 813 -23.12 -8.58 -10.29
C ILE A 813 -24.59 -8.23 -10.58
N ALA A 814 -25.22 -7.45 -9.70
CA ALA A 814 -26.61 -6.99 -9.80
C ALA A 814 -26.85 -5.91 -10.87
N GLY A 815 -25.79 -5.26 -11.37
CA GLY A 815 -25.87 -4.15 -12.33
C GLY A 815 -26.45 -2.87 -11.71
N SER A 816 -26.09 -2.55 -10.47
CA SER A 816 -26.63 -1.41 -9.72
C SER A 816 -25.55 -0.52 -9.09
N SER A 817 -25.93 0.68 -8.70
CA SER A 817 -25.23 1.49 -7.70
C SER A 817 -25.05 0.73 -6.37
N SER A 818 -24.03 1.10 -5.60
CA SER A 818 -23.56 0.38 -4.42
C SER A 818 -24.24 0.87 -3.14
N GLY A 819 -24.91 -0.04 -2.42
CA GLY A 819 -25.51 0.25 -1.11
C GLY A 819 -26.50 1.42 -1.18
N ILE A 820 -26.27 2.41 -0.33
CA ILE A 820 -26.96 3.71 -0.31
C ILE A 820 -26.11 4.87 -0.84
N GLU A 821 -24.93 4.58 -1.39
CA GLU A 821 -24.05 5.62 -1.93
C GLU A 821 -24.69 6.27 -3.18
N PRO A 822 -24.52 7.60 -3.37
CA PRO A 822 -24.90 8.24 -4.62
C PRO A 822 -23.97 7.79 -5.75
N LEU A 823 -24.32 8.15 -6.99
CA LEU A 823 -23.39 7.98 -8.12
C LEU A 823 -22.12 8.79 -7.85
N TYR A 824 -20.94 8.17 -7.89
CA TYR A 824 -19.70 8.94 -7.71
C TYR A 824 -19.45 9.87 -8.90
N ALA A 825 -19.77 9.42 -10.12
CA ALA A 825 -19.75 10.21 -11.34
C ALA A 825 -20.86 9.71 -12.28
N LEU A 826 -21.42 10.61 -13.09
CA LEU A 826 -22.57 10.32 -13.95
C LEU A 826 -22.20 9.63 -15.26
N ALA A 827 -21.00 9.88 -15.79
CA ALA A 827 -20.55 9.30 -17.03
C ALA A 827 -19.05 9.01 -17.05
N TYR A 828 -18.67 7.88 -17.63
CA TYR A 828 -17.31 7.36 -17.58
C TYR A 828 -16.88 6.81 -18.94
N VAL A 829 -16.00 7.56 -19.63
CA VAL A 829 -15.59 7.26 -21.03
C VAL A 829 -14.86 5.92 -21.13
N ARG A 830 -15.58 4.90 -21.58
CA ARG A 830 -15.12 3.54 -21.79
C ARG A 830 -14.92 3.32 -23.28
N ASN A 831 -13.67 3.33 -23.76
CA ASN A 831 -13.42 2.85 -25.12
C ASN A 831 -13.84 1.38 -25.16
N VAL A 832 -14.51 1.00 -26.23
CA VAL A 832 -14.58 -0.40 -26.64
C VAL A 832 -13.56 -0.58 -27.77
N LEU A 833 -13.33 -1.82 -28.19
CA LEU A 833 -12.51 -2.10 -29.37
C LEU A 833 -13.05 -1.31 -30.59
N ASP A 834 -12.17 -1.01 -31.55
CA ASP A 834 -12.42 -0.18 -32.75
C ASP A 834 -12.46 1.36 -32.60
N ASN A 835 -11.72 1.91 -31.62
CA ASN A 835 -11.49 3.37 -31.42
C ASN A 835 -12.74 4.23 -31.14
N GLN A 836 -13.92 3.62 -30.95
CA GLN A 836 -15.09 4.35 -30.50
C GLN A 836 -15.00 4.60 -28.99
N LEU A 837 -14.76 5.88 -28.64
CA LEU A 837 -14.96 6.39 -27.30
C LEU A 837 -16.47 6.31 -26.97
N LEU A 838 -16.89 5.18 -26.43
CA LEU A 838 -18.17 5.04 -25.78
C LEU A 838 -18.10 5.85 -24.49
N VAL A 839 -18.93 6.87 -24.37
CA VAL A 839 -19.26 7.38 -23.04
C VAL A 839 -20.23 6.36 -22.47
N GLU A 840 -19.76 5.46 -21.59
CA GLU A 840 -20.67 4.62 -20.82
C GLU A 840 -21.15 5.50 -19.66
N ALA A 841 -22.38 6.01 -19.77
CA ALA A 841 -23.00 6.75 -18.69
C ALA A 841 -23.49 5.79 -17.59
N ASN A 842 -24.06 6.36 -16.52
CA ASN A 842 -25.14 5.63 -15.86
C ASN A 842 -26.23 5.36 -16.93
N PRO A 843 -26.66 4.10 -17.16
CA PRO A 843 -27.59 3.77 -18.23
C PRO A 843 -28.93 4.53 -18.18
N LEU A 844 -29.35 4.98 -16.99
CA LEU A 844 -30.55 5.81 -16.82
C LEU A 844 -30.38 7.22 -17.39
N PHE A 845 -29.16 7.75 -17.40
CA PHE A 845 -28.85 9.06 -17.98
C PHE A 845 -28.92 8.99 -19.51
N GLU A 846 -28.43 7.91 -20.12
CA GLU A 846 -28.64 7.62 -21.55
C GLU A 846 -30.12 7.39 -21.88
N GLU A 847 -30.84 6.58 -21.08
CA GLU A 847 -32.29 6.32 -21.21
C GLU A 847 -33.08 7.66 -21.26
N ILE A 848 -32.85 8.54 -20.28
CA ILE A 848 -33.55 9.83 -20.15
C ILE A 848 -33.08 10.88 -21.18
N ALA A 849 -31.79 10.91 -21.53
CA ALA A 849 -31.29 11.82 -22.56
C ALA A 849 -31.86 11.50 -23.96
N ALA A 850 -32.04 10.21 -24.26
CA ALA A 850 -32.68 9.75 -25.48
C ALA A 850 -34.21 10.01 -25.44
N GLU A 851 -34.93 9.59 -24.39
CA GLU A 851 -36.39 9.83 -24.24
C GLU A 851 -36.74 11.32 -24.38
N ARG A 852 -35.88 12.23 -23.90
CA ARG A 852 -36.14 13.68 -23.86
C ARG A 852 -35.42 14.50 -24.94
N ASN A 853 -34.80 13.87 -25.94
CA ASN A 853 -34.17 14.52 -27.09
C ASN A 853 -33.08 15.58 -26.77
N PHE A 854 -32.40 15.48 -25.62
CA PHE A 854 -31.21 16.31 -25.30
C PHE A 854 -29.89 15.52 -25.41
N TYR A 855 -29.94 14.23 -25.78
CA TYR A 855 -28.75 13.44 -26.06
C TYR A 855 -27.94 14.04 -27.23
N SER A 856 -26.76 14.57 -26.92
CA SER A 856 -25.72 14.91 -27.90
C SER A 856 -24.38 14.37 -27.42
N LYS A 857 -23.50 14.01 -28.35
CA LYS A 857 -22.17 13.47 -28.03
C LYS A 857 -21.34 14.48 -27.23
N GLU A 858 -21.56 15.76 -27.49
CA GLU A 858 -20.93 16.91 -26.87
C GLU A 858 -21.39 17.10 -25.40
N ILE A 859 -22.65 16.80 -25.09
CA ILE A 859 -23.18 16.78 -23.71
C ILE A 859 -22.64 15.56 -22.97
N MET A 860 -22.67 14.38 -23.58
CA MET A 860 -22.13 13.15 -22.96
C MET A 860 -20.63 13.28 -22.66
N GLU A 861 -19.86 13.89 -23.57
CA GLU A 861 -18.45 14.22 -23.33
C GLU A 861 -18.30 15.24 -22.20
N GLN A 862 -19.08 16.33 -22.15
CA GLN A 862 -18.98 17.33 -21.07
C GLN A 862 -19.34 16.78 -19.67
N VAL A 863 -20.34 15.90 -19.57
CA VAL A 863 -20.70 15.20 -18.32
C VAL A 863 -19.59 14.22 -17.93
N ALA A 864 -18.96 13.55 -18.89
CA ALA A 864 -17.83 12.66 -18.62
C ALA A 864 -16.48 13.39 -18.43
N GLU A 865 -16.40 14.69 -18.80
CA GLU A 865 -15.32 15.58 -18.39
C GLU A 865 -15.54 16.00 -16.93
N SER A 866 -16.60 16.75 -16.63
CA SER A 866 -16.90 17.28 -15.29
C SER A 866 -17.25 16.22 -14.23
N GLY A 867 -17.70 15.03 -14.63
CA GLY A 867 -18.26 13.97 -13.78
C GLY A 867 -19.69 14.23 -13.30
N SER A 868 -20.24 15.41 -13.60
CA SER A 868 -21.47 16.00 -13.06
C SER A 868 -22.32 16.59 -14.19
N ALA A 869 -23.62 16.74 -13.97
CA ALA A 869 -24.53 17.40 -14.91
C ALA A 869 -24.70 18.90 -14.59
N ALA A 870 -24.33 19.34 -13.38
CA ALA A 870 -24.65 20.67 -12.85
C ALA A 870 -24.17 21.81 -13.76
N ASP A 871 -22.87 21.81 -14.07
CA ASP A 871 -22.21 22.87 -14.85
C ASP A 871 -22.33 22.70 -16.38
N VAL A 872 -23.04 21.67 -16.86
CA VAL A 872 -23.10 21.33 -18.29
C VAL A 872 -24.26 22.03 -18.99
N GLY A 873 -23.97 22.74 -20.08
CA GLY A 873 -24.97 23.44 -20.90
C GLY A 873 -25.81 22.48 -21.76
N GLY A 874 -27.11 22.78 -21.90
CA GLY A 874 -28.03 22.02 -22.76
C GLY A 874 -28.74 20.83 -22.08
N ILE A 875 -28.33 20.44 -20.87
CA ILE A 875 -29.10 19.51 -20.03
C ILE A 875 -30.25 20.28 -19.36
N PRO A 876 -31.50 19.77 -19.38
CA PRO A 876 -32.60 20.36 -18.61
C PRO A 876 -32.31 20.42 -17.10
N GLU A 877 -32.65 21.53 -16.46
CA GLU A 877 -32.34 21.75 -15.03
C GLU A 877 -33.03 20.74 -14.10
N ASP A 878 -34.19 20.19 -14.46
CA ASP A 878 -34.84 19.12 -13.69
C ASP A 878 -34.05 17.80 -13.76
N VAL A 879 -33.46 17.49 -14.92
CA VAL A 879 -32.55 16.35 -15.11
C VAL A 879 -31.27 16.55 -14.30
N LYS A 880 -30.63 17.73 -14.37
CA LYS A 880 -29.43 18.02 -13.55
C LYS A 880 -29.68 17.84 -12.06
N ARG A 881 -30.85 18.28 -11.58
CA ARG A 881 -31.27 18.16 -10.19
C ARG A 881 -31.43 16.70 -9.75
N ILE A 882 -31.83 15.80 -10.65
CA ILE A 882 -31.95 14.36 -10.39
C ILE A 882 -30.57 13.68 -10.43
N PHE A 883 -29.80 13.95 -11.48
CA PHE A 883 -28.50 13.35 -11.73
C PHE A 883 -27.38 14.16 -11.05
N VAL A 884 -27.24 13.94 -9.74
CA VAL A 884 -26.17 14.52 -8.92
C VAL A 884 -25.08 13.48 -8.58
N SER A 885 -23.82 13.92 -8.60
CA SER A 885 -22.66 13.12 -8.19
C SER A 885 -22.35 13.26 -6.69
N SER A 886 -21.50 12.38 -6.15
CA SER A 886 -21.00 12.46 -4.77
C SER A 886 -20.30 13.78 -4.42
N HIS A 887 -19.87 14.54 -5.44
CA HIS A 887 -19.22 15.85 -5.31
C HIS A 887 -20.19 17.02 -5.46
N ASP A 888 -21.38 16.84 -6.03
CA ASP A 888 -22.42 17.88 -6.09
C ASP A 888 -23.24 17.94 -4.78
N ILE A 889 -23.32 16.81 -4.08
CA ILE A 889 -24.04 16.63 -2.82
C ILE A 889 -23.26 17.27 -1.66
N SER A 890 -23.94 18.02 -0.78
CA SER A 890 -23.31 18.59 0.41
C SER A 890 -23.08 17.53 1.50
N PRO A 891 -22.09 17.71 2.40
CA PRO A 891 -21.88 16.80 3.54
C PRO A 891 -23.13 16.58 4.38
N GLU A 892 -23.95 17.61 4.59
CA GLU A 892 -25.26 17.53 5.27
C GLU A 892 -26.17 16.48 4.62
N TRP A 893 -26.31 16.46 3.29
CA TRP A 893 -27.17 15.51 2.61
C TRP A 893 -26.64 14.07 2.68
N HIS A 894 -25.32 13.87 2.66
CA HIS A 894 -24.74 12.53 2.94
C HIS A 894 -25.12 12.04 4.35
N VAL A 895 -25.09 12.91 5.37
CA VAL A 895 -25.51 12.57 6.75
C VAL A 895 -27.01 12.33 6.84
N ARG A 896 -27.85 13.20 6.26
CA ARG A 896 -29.32 13.08 6.31
C ARG A 896 -29.80 11.77 5.70
N ILE A 897 -29.27 11.36 4.54
CA ILE A 897 -29.59 10.06 3.94
C ILE A 897 -29.08 8.91 4.80
N GLN A 898 -27.90 9.02 5.42
CA GLN A 898 -27.40 8.00 6.36
C GLN A 898 -28.35 7.84 7.56
N ALA A 899 -28.78 8.94 8.17
CA ALA A 899 -29.70 8.95 9.31
C ALA A 899 -31.09 8.40 8.95
N ALA A 900 -31.62 8.78 7.79
CA ALA A 900 -32.88 8.28 7.24
C ALA A 900 -32.91 6.75 7.14
N PHE A 901 -31.81 6.13 6.68
CA PHE A 901 -31.65 4.67 6.75
C PHE A 901 -31.43 4.17 8.18
N GLN A 902 -30.56 4.83 8.97
CA GLN A 902 -30.14 4.34 10.28
C GLN A 902 -31.29 4.23 11.29
N LYS A 903 -32.29 5.13 11.22
CA LYS A 903 -33.56 5.07 11.98
C LYS A 903 -34.25 3.70 11.94
N HIS A 904 -34.14 2.99 10.82
CA HIS A 904 -34.83 1.73 10.56
C HIS A 904 -33.86 0.56 10.35
N VAL A 905 -32.62 0.67 10.86
CA VAL A 905 -31.58 -0.37 10.77
C VAL A 905 -31.12 -0.79 12.17
N ASP A 906 -31.22 -2.08 12.48
CA ASP A 906 -30.80 -2.64 13.78
C ASP A 906 -29.29 -2.47 14.01
N ASN A 907 -28.49 -2.88 13.03
CA ASN A 907 -27.03 -2.76 13.05
C ASN A 907 -26.62 -1.33 12.62
N ALA A 908 -25.50 -1.17 11.91
CA ALA A 908 -25.02 0.14 11.46
C ALA A 908 -25.19 0.36 9.94
N VAL A 909 -24.97 1.61 9.51
CA VAL A 909 -24.98 2.01 8.10
C VAL A 909 -23.57 2.40 7.64
N SER A 910 -23.01 1.61 6.72
CA SER A 910 -21.78 1.97 6.00
C SER A 910 -22.05 3.13 5.04
N LYS A 911 -21.45 4.30 5.32
CA LYS A 911 -21.55 5.50 4.47
C LYS A 911 -20.24 6.30 4.52
N THR A 912 -19.75 6.70 3.36
CA THR A 912 -18.70 7.73 3.24
C THR A 912 -19.34 9.11 3.10
N ILE A 913 -19.02 10.05 3.98
CA ILE A 913 -19.33 11.47 3.74
C ILE A 913 -18.22 12.05 2.87
N ASN A 914 -18.56 12.42 1.63
CA ASN A 914 -17.61 13.04 0.71
C ASN A 914 -17.62 14.56 0.90
N PHE A 915 -16.45 15.19 0.88
CA PHE A 915 -16.28 16.65 0.93
C PHE A 915 -15.45 17.13 -0.25
N LYS A 916 -15.78 18.30 -0.82
CA LYS A 916 -14.92 19.00 -1.80
C LYS A 916 -13.58 19.38 -1.17
N SER A 917 -12.52 19.53 -1.99
CA SER A 917 -11.17 19.77 -1.46
C SER A 917 -11.00 21.10 -0.73
N SER A 918 -11.90 22.04 -1.01
CA SER A 918 -12.02 23.34 -0.34
C SER A 918 -12.64 23.28 1.05
N ALA A 919 -13.14 22.12 1.51
CA ALA A 919 -13.77 21.99 2.81
C ALA A 919 -12.78 22.21 3.96
N ALA A 920 -13.21 22.92 5.00
CA ALA A 920 -12.46 23.21 6.21
C ALA A 920 -12.60 22.09 7.26
N PRO A 921 -11.76 22.05 8.31
CA PRO A 921 -11.96 21.15 9.44
C PRO A 921 -13.33 21.35 10.11
N GLU A 922 -13.86 22.58 10.14
CA GLU A 922 -15.18 22.87 10.69
C GLU A 922 -16.31 22.17 9.90
N ASP A 923 -16.19 21.95 8.59
CA ASP A 923 -17.18 21.19 7.83
C ASP A 923 -17.25 19.72 8.31
N VAL A 924 -16.09 19.11 8.57
CA VAL A 924 -15.97 17.75 9.12
C VAL A 924 -16.55 17.70 10.54
N LYS A 925 -16.27 18.72 11.36
CA LYS A 925 -16.82 18.88 12.71
C LYS A 925 -18.35 18.98 12.69
N GLN A 926 -18.92 19.83 11.82
CA GLN A 926 -20.36 19.98 11.70
C GLN A 926 -21.02 18.71 11.16
N ALA A 927 -20.37 17.96 10.25
CA ALA A 927 -20.87 16.66 9.80
C ALA A 927 -20.92 15.61 10.94
N TYR A 928 -19.89 15.52 11.78
CA TYR A 928 -19.92 14.65 12.96
C TYR A 928 -20.98 15.08 13.99
N LEU A 929 -21.07 16.38 14.30
CA LEU A 929 -22.09 16.93 15.20
C LEU A 929 -23.51 16.72 14.67
N LEU A 930 -23.73 16.83 13.36
CA LEU A 930 -25.01 16.54 12.72
C LEU A 930 -25.33 15.04 12.77
N ALA A 931 -24.36 14.17 12.50
CA ALA A 931 -24.54 12.72 12.55
C ALA A 931 -24.91 12.23 13.96
N TYR A 932 -24.26 12.77 14.99
CA TYR A 932 -24.64 12.53 16.39
C TYR A 932 -26.09 12.98 16.67
N ARG A 933 -26.42 14.25 16.38
CA ARG A 933 -27.77 14.82 16.60
C ARG A 933 -28.89 14.12 15.82
N LEU A 934 -28.58 13.46 14.69
CA LEU A 934 -29.52 12.67 13.89
C LEU A 934 -29.52 11.16 14.21
N GLY A 935 -28.79 10.71 15.24
CA GLY A 935 -28.79 9.32 15.69
C GLY A 935 -28.02 8.34 14.80
N CYS A 936 -27.04 8.81 14.02
CA CYS A 936 -26.11 7.91 13.32
C CYS A 936 -25.28 7.10 14.32
N LYS A 937 -24.99 5.84 14.01
CA LYS A 937 -24.19 4.94 14.87
C LYS A 937 -22.68 5.02 14.62
N GLY A 938 -22.27 5.59 13.49
CA GLY A 938 -20.87 5.84 13.15
C GLY A 938 -20.72 6.55 11.80
N VAL A 939 -19.54 7.09 11.51
CA VAL A 939 -19.25 7.95 10.36
C VAL A 939 -17.82 7.77 9.88
N THR A 940 -17.65 7.63 8.55
CA THR A 940 -16.36 7.80 7.87
C THR A 940 -16.43 9.03 6.96
N VAL A 941 -15.38 9.84 6.97
CA VAL A 941 -15.26 11.04 6.12
C VAL A 941 -14.16 10.85 5.07
N TYR A 942 -14.40 11.34 3.87
CA TYR A 942 -13.37 11.46 2.84
C TYR A 942 -13.44 12.86 2.24
N ARG A 943 -12.48 13.71 2.59
CA ARG A 943 -12.29 14.98 1.92
C ARG A 943 -11.43 14.77 0.68
N ASP A 944 -11.92 15.20 -0.47
CA ASP A 944 -11.20 15.26 -1.72
C ASP A 944 -9.82 15.92 -1.50
N ARG A 945 -8.72 15.26 -1.87
CA ARG A 945 -7.32 15.69 -1.63
C ARG A 945 -6.85 15.73 -0.16
N SER A 946 -7.60 15.21 0.82
CA SER A 946 -7.06 14.99 2.18
C SER A 946 -6.01 13.87 2.23
N ARG A 947 -6.27 12.81 1.46
CA ARG A 947 -5.23 11.97 0.86
C ARG A 947 -5.02 12.54 -0.54
N ASP A 948 -3.79 12.91 -0.89
CA ASP A 948 -3.42 13.78 -2.02
C ASP A 948 -3.76 13.24 -3.44
N ASN A 949 -4.38 12.05 -3.55
CA ASN A 949 -4.92 11.45 -4.78
C ASN A 949 -6.32 10.87 -4.57
N GLN A 950 -7.10 10.81 -5.65
CA GLN A 950 -8.44 10.25 -5.66
C GLN A 950 -8.52 9.01 -6.56
N VAL A 951 -9.38 8.06 -6.18
CA VAL A 951 -9.61 6.80 -6.92
C VAL A 951 -10.36 7.05 -8.24
N LEU A 952 -11.15 8.12 -8.28
CA LEU A 952 -12.09 8.47 -9.32
C LEU A 952 -12.02 10.01 -9.49
N ALA A 953 -11.55 10.46 -10.64
CA ALA A 953 -11.22 11.87 -10.89
C ALA A 953 -11.89 12.39 -12.17
N THR A 954 -12.19 13.69 -12.18
CA THR A 954 -12.88 14.39 -13.26
C THR A 954 -11.91 15.26 -14.05
N ARG A 955 -12.19 15.44 -15.33
CA ARG A 955 -11.34 16.11 -16.32
C ARG A 955 -11.75 17.59 -16.43
N GLN A 956 -10.91 18.49 -15.92
CA GLN A 956 -11.11 19.94 -16.07
C GLN A 956 -10.09 20.57 -17.03
N LYS A 957 -10.50 21.67 -17.68
CA LYS A 957 -9.65 22.48 -18.56
C LYS A 957 -8.84 23.51 -17.76
N PRO A 958 -7.68 23.98 -18.24
CA PRO A 958 -6.91 25.02 -17.55
C PRO A 958 -7.66 26.36 -17.55
N ALA A 959 -7.80 26.98 -16.38
CA ALA A 959 -8.33 28.34 -16.27
C ALA A 959 -7.36 29.36 -16.88
N ALA A 960 -7.90 30.44 -17.47
CA ALA A 960 -7.11 31.48 -18.12
C ALA A 960 -6.32 32.31 -17.09
N LYS A 961 -5.07 32.66 -17.42
CA LYS A 961 -4.20 33.46 -16.54
C LYS A 961 -4.47 34.96 -16.68
N THR A 962 -5.22 35.53 -15.76
CA THR A 962 -5.22 36.99 -15.54
C THR A 962 -3.89 37.40 -14.91
N ALA A 963 -3.20 38.39 -15.48
CA ALA A 963 -1.87 38.78 -15.03
C ALA A 963 -1.92 39.71 -13.81
N LEU A 964 -1.52 39.20 -12.65
CA LEU A 964 -1.16 40.00 -11.47
C LEU A 964 0.30 39.73 -11.09
N LYS A 965 0.96 40.75 -10.55
CA LYS A 965 2.42 40.76 -10.33
C LYS A 965 2.82 39.75 -9.24
N LYS A 966 3.91 39.01 -9.48
CA LYS A 966 4.61 38.28 -8.42
C LYS A 966 5.50 39.23 -7.63
N GLU A 967 5.36 39.23 -6.32
CA GLU A 967 6.47 39.46 -5.41
C GLU A 967 7.27 38.15 -5.20
N PRO A 968 8.55 38.20 -4.81
CA PRO A 968 9.38 37.01 -4.70
C PRO A 968 9.08 36.22 -3.41
N ALA A 969 8.35 35.12 -3.53
CA ALA A 969 8.28 34.11 -2.47
C ALA A 969 9.64 33.40 -2.32
N LEU A 970 10.11 33.22 -1.07
CA LEU A 970 11.39 32.56 -0.80
C LEU A 970 11.38 31.11 -1.29
N THR A 971 12.39 30.75 -2.08
CA THR A 971 12.73 29.37 -2.39
C THR A 971 13.46 28.74 -1.22
N SER A 972 12.96 27.61 -0.71
CA SER A 972 13.70 26.78 0.26
C SER A 972 14.87 26.08 -0.45
N GLU A 973 16.03 26.72 -0.44
CA GLU A 973 17.26 26.12 -0.99
C GLU A 973 17.64 24.85 -0.22
N ARG A 974 18.12 23.83 -0.95
CA ARG A 974 18.64 22.61 -0.32
C ARG A 974 20.00 22.93 0.32
N LEU A 975 20.06 22.89 1.65
CA LEU A 975 21.32 22.93 2.39
C LEU A 975 22.25 21.84 1.86
N SER A 976 23.32 22.25 1.21
CA SER A 976 24.36 21.37 0.66
C SER A 976 25.73 21.79 1.20
N PRO A 977 26.64 20.85 1.50
CA PRO A 977 27.91 21.22 2.10
C PRO A 977 28.77 22.00 1.10
N ARG A 978 29.24 23.20 1.50
CA ARG A 978 30.18 24.04 0.72
C ARG A 978 31.27 23.17 0.06
N PRO A 979 31.54 23.33 -1.26
CA PRO A 979 32.60 22.59 -1.93
C PRO A 979 33.96 22.91 -1.30
N ARG A 980 34.94 22.01 -1.43
CA ARG A 980 36.28 22.20 -0.87
C ARG A 980 37.19 22.84 -1.91
N ASN A 981 37.62 24.07 -1.64
CA ASN A 981 38.63 24.76 -2.44
C ASN A 981 39.97 24.00 -2.41
N GLU A 982 40.81 24.20 -3.42
CA GLU A 982 42.13 23.55 -3.51
C GLU A 982 43.06 23.96 -2.36
N ILE A 983 42.93 25.21 -1.88
CA ILE A 983 43.71 25.79 -0.80
C ILE A 983 42.79 26.12 0.38
N THR A 984 43.19 25.67 1.56
CA THR A 984 42.59 25.99 2.87
C THR A 984 43.73 26.34 3.83
N TRP A 985 43.62 27.43 4.58
CA TRP A 985 44.62 27.81 5.60
C TRP A 985 44.12 27.40 7.00
N GLY A 986 45.03 27.18 7.94
CA GLY A 986 44.64 26.65 9.25
C GLY A 986 45.77 26.55 10.25
N THR A 987 45.43 26.13 11.47
CA THR A 987 46.42 25.87 12.54
C THR A 987 46.27 24.46 13.09
N THR A 988 47.39 23.81 13.40
CA THR A 988 47.40 22.51 14.08
C THR A 988 47.83 22.67 15.52
N ARG A 989 46.94 22.32 16.46
CA ARG A 989 47.22 22.35 17.90
C ARG A 989 47.46 20.93 18.43
N LYS A 990 48.59 20.74 19.10
CA LYS A 990 48.94 19.52 19.85
C LYS A 990 48.25 19.58 21.22
N ILE A 991 47.46 18.56 21.55
CA ILE A 991 46.67 18.45 22.78
C ILE A 991 46.91 17.08 23.44
N ALA A 992 47.15 17.05 24.75
CA ALA A 992 47.26 15.83 25.54
C ALA A 992 45.87 15.26 25.89
N THR A 993 45.60 14.01 25.49
CA THR A 993 44.39 13.27 25.88
C THR A 993 44.77 11.98 26.60
N GLY A 994 43.86 11.37 27.37
CA GLY A 994 44.13 10.10 28.04
C GLY A 994 44.30 8.90 27.08
N CYS A 995 43.96 9.07 25.80
CA CYS A 995 44.26 8.11 24.74
C CYS A 995 45.62 8.37 24.06
N GLY A 996 46.37 9.39 24.49
CA GLY A 996 47.64 9.84 23.92
C GLY A 996 47.56 11.26 23.34
N THR A 997 48.65 11.70 22.70
CA THR A 997 48.71 13.01 22.03
C THR A 997 47.78 13.05 20.82
N LEU A 998 46.88 14.03 20.80
CA LEU A 998 46.04 14.39 19.68
C LEU A 998 46.60 15.63 18.98
N TYR A 999 46.52 15.69 17.65
CA TYR A 999 46.82 16.86 16.84
C TYR A 999 45.53 17.28 16.14
N VAL A 1000 44.97 18.43 16.54
CA VAL A 1000 43.74 18.98 15.96
C VAL A 1000 44.11 20.10 14.99
N THR A 1001 43.88 19.86 13.70
CA THR A 1001 44.05 20.81 12.61
C THR A 1001 42.71 21.45 12.30
N ILE A 1002 42.62 22.77 12.45
CA ILE A 1002 41.42 23.55 12.17
C ILE A 1002 41.72 24.45 10.97
N ASN A 1003 40.91 24.31 9.92
CA ASN A 1003 41.08 24.94 8.62
C ASN A 1003 39.89 25.84 8.28
N GLU A 1004 40.18 26.92 7.55
CA GLU A 1004 39.24 27.91 7.04
C GLU A 1004 39.37 28.04 5.51
N ASP A 1005 38.29 28.50 4.88
CA ASP A 1005 38.26 29.01 3.52
C ASP A 1005 38.00 30.54 3.53
N GLU A 1006 37.83 31.13 2.36
CA GLU A 1006 37.44 32.54 2.19
C GLU A 1006 36.08 32.92 2.81
N ASN A 1007 35.31 31.93 3.26
CA ASN A 1007 34.01 32.05 3.94
C ASN A 1007 34.09 31.63 5.43
N GLY A 1008 35.30 31.51 6.00
CA GLY A 1008 35.56 31.21 7.41
C GLY A 1008 35.74 29.72 7.73
N LEU A 1009 35.40 29.31 8.96
CA LEU A 1009 35.57 27.93 9.43
C LEU A 1009 35.00 26.89 8.47
N PHE A 1010 35.86 26.01 7.97
CA PHE A 1010 35.56 25.09 6.88
C PHE A 1010 35.65 23.62 7.31
N GLU A 1011 36.78 23.17 7.86
CA GLU A 1011 36.98 21.77 8.22
C GLU A 1011 37.89 21.57 9.44
N VAL A 1012 37.78 20.41 10.07
CA VAL A 1012 38.56 20.01 11.25
C VAL A 1012 39.05 18.58 11.06
N PHE A 1013 40.37 18.40 11.12
CA PHE A 1013 41.01 17.10 11.21
C PHE A 1013 41.57 16.88 12.61
N ALA A 1014 41.55 15.63 13.08
CA ALA A 1014 42.05 15.28 14.40
C ALA A 1014 42.79 13.94 14.31
N ALA A 1015 44.10 13.94 14.54
CA ALA A 1015 44.98 12.80 14.31
C ALA A 1015 45.79 12.42 15.57
N MET A 1016 45.82 11.14 15.91
CA MET A 1016 46.57 10.63 17.08
C MET A 1016 48.05 10.42 16.73
N GLY A 1017 48.96 10.99 17.55
CA GLY A 1017 50.41 11.00 17.30
C GLY A 1017 51.11 9.65 17.38
N LYS A 1018 50.41 8.60 17.84
CA LYS A 1018 50.77 7.19 17.64
C LYS A 1018 49.50 6.50 17.13
N GLY A 1019 49.54 6.00 15.90
CA GLY A 1019 48.37 5.45 15.22
C GLY A 1019 48.00 4.04 15.70
N GLY A 1020 46.70 3.77 15.81
CA GLY A 1020 46.15 2.45 16.14
C GLY A 1020 45.11 2.50 17.27
N GLY A 1021 44.04 1.70 17.13
CA GLY A 1021 43.01 1.52 18.16
C GLY A 1021 41.77 2.43 18.02
N CYS A 1022 40.73 2.07 18.79
CA CYS A 1022 39.37 2.62 18.64
C CYS A 1022 39.30 4.15 18.74
N ALA A 1023 40.07 4.76 19.65
CA ALA A 1023 40.12 6.20 19.84
C ALA A 1023 40.54 6.96 18.58
N ALA A 1024 41.46 6.41 17.76
CA ALA A 1024 41.87 7.04 16.51
C ALA A 1024 40.72 7.03 15.48
N SER A 1025 40.06 5.88 15.28
CA SER A 1025 38.92 5.76 14.36
C SER A 1025 37.71 6.61 14.77
N GLN A 1026 37.42 6.70 16.07
CA GLN A 1026 36.34 7.55 16.59
C GLN A 1026 36.67 9.04 16.42
N THR A 1027 37.92 9.44 16.67
CA THR A 1027 38.40 10.81 16.50
C THR A 1027 38.29 11.26 15.04
N GLU A 1028 38.70 10.41 14.09
CA GLU A 1028 38.60 10.72 12.66
C GLU A 1028 37.14 10.80 12.20
N ALA A 1029 36.27 9.89 12.64
CA ALA A 1029 34.84 9.94 12.34
C ALA A 1029 34.18 11.22 12.87
N VAL A 1030 34.49 11.60 14.12
CA VAL A 1030 33.97 12.83 14.73
C VAL A 1030 34.48 14.08 13.99
N SER A 1031 35.77 14.15 13.63
CA SER A 1031 36.30 15.32 12.92
C SER A 1031 35.73 15.44 11.50
N ARG A 1032 35.51 14.33 10.80
CA ARG A 1032 34.79 14.30 9.50
C ARG A 1032 33.35 14.79 9.61
N LEU A 1033 32.62 14.41 10.66
CA LEU A 1033 31.24 14.86 10.90
C LEU A 1033 31.16 16.35 11.26
N ILE A 1034 32.09 16.84 12.09
CA ILE A 1034 32.24 18.28 12.40
C ILE A 1034 32.50 19.08 11.11
N SER A 1035 33.40 18.58 10.25
CA SER A 1035 33.70 19.21 8.95
C SER A 1035 32.48 19.25 8.02
N LEU A 1036 31.69 18.16 7.97
CA LEU A 1036 30.45 18.14 7.19
C LEU A 1036 29.42 19.15 7.72
N ALA A 1037 29.30 19.30 9.04
CA ALA A 1037 28.39 20.25 9.68
C ALA A 1037 28.78 21.71 9.40
N LEU A 1038 30.06 22.08 9.60
CA LEU A 1038 30.59 23.43 9.31
C LEU A 1038 30.42 23.82 7.83
N ARG A 1039 30.63 22.87 6.91
CA ARG A 1039 30.40 23.07 5.47
C ARG A 1039 28.92 23.21 5.12
N SER A 1040 28.03 22.59 5.87
CA SER A 1040 26.56 22.64 5.65
C SER A 1040 25.86 23.83 6.32
N GLY A 1041 26.63 24.79 6.85
CA GLY A 1041 26.09 25.99 7.51
C GLY A 1041 25.52 25.75 8.91
N ILE A 1042 25.83 24.61 9.55
CA ILE A 1042 25.43 24.37 10.94
C ILE A 1042 26.27 25.23 11.87
N ASP A 1043 25.60 25.93 12.78
CA ASP A 1043 26.20 26.87 13.73
C ASP A 1043 27.30 26.20 14.58
N LYS A 1044 28.50 26.80 14.54
CA LYS A 1044 29.73 26.29 15.17
C LYS A 1044 29.62 26.25 16.69
N GLU A 1045 28.90 27.19 17.32
CA GLU A 1045 28.63 27.17 18.75
C GLU A 1045 27.72 25.99 19.14
N GLN A 1046 26.72 25.63 18.32
CA GLN A 1046 25.93 24.40 18.55
C GLN A 1046 26.79 23.14 18.39
N ILE A 1047 27.66 23.08 17.38
CA ILE A 1047 28.57 21.93 17.18
C ILE A 1047 29.43 21.73 18.43
N ILE A 1048 30.10 22.77 18.92
CA ILE A 1048 30.94 22.71 20.12
C ILE A 1048 30.13 22.25 21.34
N LYS A 1049 28.91 22.78 21.50
CA LYS A 1049 28.00 22.43 22.62
C LYS A 1049 27.66 20.93 22.66
N GLN A 1050 27.57 20.23 21.52
CA GLN A 1050 27.25 18.79 21.48
C GLN A 1050 28.44 17.88 21.82
N ILE A 1051 29.69 18.33 21.63
CA ILE A 1051 30.90 17.51 21.83
C ILE A 1051 31.73 17.90 23.07
N LYS A 1052 31.55 19.11 23.61
CA LYS A 1052 32.24 19.59 24.82
C LYS A 1052 31.73 18.84 26.05
N GLY A 1053 32.65 18.38 26.90
CA GLY A 1053 32.33 17.62 28.12
C GLY A 1053 32.06 16.12 27.93
N VAL A 1054 32.01 15.60 26.69
CA VAL A 1054 31.91 14.16 26.40
C VAL A 1054 33.06 13.39 27.08
N ARG A 1055 32.76 12.29 27.76
CA ARG A 1055 33.71 11.58 28.65
C ARG A 1055 34.18 10.25 28.10
N CYS A 1056 35.46 9.97 28.30
CA CYS A 1056 36.15 8.70 28.09
C CYS A 1056 36.60 8.15 29.46
N PRO A 1057 36.78 6.83 29.62
CA PRO A 1057 37.49 6.25 30.78
C PRO A 1057 38.88 6.86 31.00
N ASN A 1058 39.64 7.04 29.92
CA ASN A 1058 41.00 7.57 29.98
C ASN A 1058 40.99 9.10 29.77
N GLN A 1059 41.19 9.84 30.86
CA GLN A 1059 41.14 11.31 30.89
C GLN A 1059 42.53 11.89 31.14
N ALA A 1060 42.77 13.14 30.74
CA ALA A 1060 44.06 13.80 30.91
C ALA A 1060 43.91 15.22 31.48
N TRP A 1061 45.05 15.80 31.86
CA TRP A 1061 45.18 17.20 32.27
C TRP A 1061 46.11 17.93 31.31
N GLU A 1062 45.74 19.16 30.95
CA GLU A 1062 46.55 20.05 30.13
C GLU A 1062 46.51 21.48 30.69
N LYS A 1063 47.42 22.35 30.21
CA LYS A 1063 47.33 23.80 30.45
C LYS A 1063 45.94 24.31 30.03
N GLY A 1064 45.23 24.90 30.97
CA GLY A 1064 43.84 25.35 30.80
C GLY A 1064 42.77 24.26 31.02
N GLY A 1065 43.07 23.15 31.70
CA GLY A 1065 42.07 22.30 32.37
C GLY A 1065 42.11 20.80 32.06
N ARG A 1066 41.17 20.08 32.67
CA ARG A 1066 40.94 18.64 32.44
C ARG A 1066 40.34 18.39 31.05
N ILE A 1067 40.84 17.38 30.35
CA ILE A 1067 40.37 16.89 29.06
C ILE A 1067 39.65 15.55 29.27
N TYR A 1068 38.36 15.52 28.94
CA TYR A 1068 37.47 14.39 29.25
C TYR A 1068 37.47 13.30 28.16
N SER A 1069 37.75 13.64 26.90
CA SER A 1069 37.84 12.71 25.77
C SER A 1069 38.52 13.39 24.58
N CYS A 1070 38.77 12.63 23.49
CA CYS A 1070 39.23 13.20 22.22
C CYS A 1070 38.17 14.13 21.57
N ALA A 1071 36.87 13.89 21.79
CA ALA A 1071 35.81 14.79 21.32
C ALA A 1071 35.79 16.12 22.09
N ASP A 1072 35.91 16.06 23.41
CA ASP A 1072 36.05 17.24 24.29
C ASP A 1072 37.36 18.01 24.02
N ALA A 1073 38.43 17.31 23.61
CA ALA A 1073 39.67 17.93 23.13
C ALA A 1073 39.47 18.73 21.83
N ILE A 1074 38.75 18.18 20.84
CA ILE A 1074 38.39 18.90 19.60
C ILE A 1074 37.49 20.10 19.91
N ALA A 1075 36.52 19.94 20.80
CA ALA A 1075 35.63 21.02 21.24
C ALA A 1075 36.41 22.21 21.81
N LYS A 1076 37.37 21.92 22.71
CA LYS A 1076 38.25 22.93 23.32
C LYS A 1076 39.29 23.49 22.34
N ALA A 1077 39.69 22.73 21.32
CA ALA A 1077 40.53 23.24 20.24
C ALA A 1077 39.79 24.28 19.41
N LEU A 1078 38.55 23.99 19.00
CA LEU A 1078 37.67 24.91 18.26
C LEU A 1078 37.34 26.17 19.07
N GLU A 1079 36.94 26.01 20.33
CA GLU A 1079 36.63 27.12 21.23
C GLU A 1079 37.84 28.05 21.43
N ARG A 1080 39.05 27.51 21.62
CA ARG A 1080 40.31 28.27 21.70
C ARG A 1080 40.80 28.82 20.35
N TYR A 1081 40.24 28.37 19.24
CA TYR A 1081 40.53 28.90 17.90
C TYR A 1081 39.62 30.10 17.61
N ILE A 1082 38.31 29.93 17.80
CA ILE A 1082 37.30 31.00 17.67
C ILE A 1082 37.60 32.15 18.64
N GLY A 1083 37.87 31.86 19.92
CA GLY A 1083 38.24 32.90 20.89
C GLY A 1083 39.53 33.64 20.53
N GLY A 1084 40.47 32.98 19.84
CA GLY A 1084 41.71 33.60 19.37
C GLY A 1084 41.53 34.59 18.20
N LEU A 1085 40.40 34.53 17.50
CA LEU A 1085 40.05 35.53 16.48
C LEU A 1085 39.59 36.87 17.09
N SER A 1086 39.37 36.93 18.40
CA SER A 1086 38.99 38.17 19.10
C SER A 1086 40.16 39.11 19.40
N GLU A 1087 41.42 38.64 19.40
CA GLU A 1087 42.60 39.45 19.76
C GLU A 1087 43.11 40.36 18.61
N LYS A 1088 42.18 40.94 17.83
CA LYS A 1088 42.48 41.99 16.84
C LYS A 1088 41.58 43.23 16.91
N HIS A 1089 40.91 43.44 18.05
CA HIS A 1089 40.72 44.78 18.63
C HIS A 1089 41.23 44.72 20.07
N GLY A 1090 41.97 45.74 20.53
CA GLY A 1090 42.61 45.76 21.85
C GLY A 1090 41.75 46.44 22.91
N GLY A 1091 41.81 45.93 24.15
CA GLY A 1091 41.01 46.37 25.31
C GLY A 1091 39.88 45.36 25.60
N ASP A 1092 39.87 44.60 26.70
CA ASP A 1092 40.70 44.68 27.91
C ASP A 1092 41.07 43.29 28.51
N LEU A 1093 42.17 43.25 29.26
CA LEU A 1093 42.37 42.26 30.33
C LEU A 1093 41.67 42.75 31.59
N GLU A 1094 40.64 42.05 32.07
CA GLU A 1094 40.32 41.77 33.49
C GLU A 1094 38.93 41.13 33.58
N LEU A 1095 38.87 39.82 33.89
CA LEU A 1095 37.87 39.20 34.79
C LEU A 1095 38.10 37.68 34.97
N ALA A 1096 39.35 37.28 35.21
CA ALA A 1096 39.67 35.95 35.71
C ALA A 1096 39.65 35.93 37.25
N LYS A 1097 38.48 35.72 37.87
CA LYS A 1097 38.33 35.32 39.29
C LYS A 1097 36.97 34.67 39.54
N ASN A 1098 37.01 33.53 40.24
CA ASN A 1098 36.01 32.97 41.18
C ASN A 1098 34.54 32.81 40.68
N ALA A 1099 33.89 31.65 40.80
CA ALA A 1099 33.99 30.75 41.95
C ALA A 1099 34.02 29.25 41.57
N ALA A 1100 34.88 28.51 42.24
CA ALA A 1100 34.61 27.13 42.63
C ALA A 1100 33.89 27.12 43.99
N GLU A 1101 33.69 25.93 44.58
CA GLU A 1101 33.45 25.74 46.03
C GLU A 1101 32.08 26.21 46.61
N ILE A 1102 31.39 25.48 47.53
CA ILE A 1102 31.51 24.10 48.05
C ILE A 1102 30.10 23.58 48.42
N ASN A 1103 29.93 22.24 48.46
CA ASN A 1103 29.24 21.42 49.50
C ASN A 1103 28.24 20.37 48.94
N GLY A 1104 28.32 19.09 49.34
CA GLY A 1104 29.38 18.43 50.11
C GLY A 1104 29.04 17.03 50.64
N LYS A 1105 30.09 16.27 50.98
CA LYS A 1105 30.12 15.01 51.75
C LYS A 1105 29.52 13.74 51.11
N GLY A 1106 30.43 12.95 50.53
CA GLY A 1106 30.34 11.52 50.24
C GLY A 1106 31.75 11.04 49.89
N SER A 1107 32.20 9.88 50.39
CA SER A 1107 33.59 9.43 50.25
C SER A 1107 33.80 8.39 49.14
N ASP A 1108 35.09 8.19 48.83
CA ASP A 1108 35.67 7.01 48.19
C ASP A 1108 35.48 6.78 46.67
N ALA A 1109 36.50 6.15 46.09
CA ALA A 1109 36.62 5.57 44.75
C ALA A 1109 35.91 6.28 43.56
N VAL A 1110 36.69 7.04 42.77
CA VAL A 1110 36.27 7.39 41.40
C VAL A 1110 36.30 6.12 40.54
N MET A 1111 35.13 5.57 40.20
CA MET A 1111 35.01 4.45 39.27
C MET A 1111 35.51 4.85 37.87
N VAL A 1112 36.38 4.03 37.29
CA VAL A 1112 37.08 4.29 36.02
C VAL A 1112 36.60 3.38 34.87
N GLY A 1113 35.95 2.27 35.20
CA GLY A 1113 35.49 1.29 34.22
C GLY A 1113 35.21 -0.08 34.84
N VAL A 1114 35.22 -1.09 33.98
CA VAL A 1114 34.92 -2.50 34.31
C VAL A 1114 36.20 -3.32 34.19
N CYS A 1115 36.45 -4.20 35.16
CA CYS A 1115 37.61 -5.09 35.19
C CYS A 1115 37.52 -6.14 34.07
N PRO A 1116 38.58 -6.33 33.25
CA PRO A 1116 38.54 -7.29 32.15
C PRO A 1116 38.45 -8.75 32.62
N ASP A 1117 38.93 -9.06 33.83
CA ASP A 1117 39.05 -10.44 34.32
C ASP A 1117 37.77 -10.92 35.03
N CYS A 1118 37.18 -10.06 35.88
CA CYS A 1118 36.04 -10.44 36.73
C CYS A 1118 34.76 -9.61 36.50
N HIS A 1119 34.79 -8.62 35.60
CA HIS A 1119 33.70 -7.67 35.33
C HIS A 1119 33.21 -6.84 36.55
N GLY A 1120 33.93 -6.87 37.67
CA GLY A 1120 33.75 -5.95 38.79
C GLY A 1120 34.22 -4.52 38.50
N PRO A 1121 33.92 -3.54 39.36
CA PRO A 1121 34.33 -2.15 39.17
C PRO A 1121 35.86 -1.98 39.25
N LEU A 1122 36.37 -1.00 38.50
CA LEU A 1122 37.74 -0.49 38.61
C LEU A 1122 37.76 0.87 39.31
N GLU A 1123 38.68 1.03 40.25
CA GLU A 1123 38.99 2.27 40.97
C GLU A 1123 40.31 2.86 40.44
N PHE A 1124 40.53 4.17 40.53
CA PHE A 1124 41.84 4.78 40.26
C PHE A 1124 42.55 5.11 41.57
N GLU A 1125 43.69 4.47 41.83
CA GLU A 1125 44.52 4.71 43.01
C GLU A 1125 46.00 4.74 42.61
N SER A 1126 46.75 5.74 43.09
CA SER A 1126 48.21 5.84 42.95
C SER A 1126 48.78 5.70 41.52
N GLY A 1127 48.03 6.10 40.49
CA GLY A 1127 48.42 5.99 39.08
C GLY A 1127 48.03 4.68 38.40
N CYS A 1128 47.28 3.82 39.10
CA CYS A 1128 46.84 2.51 38.62
C CYS A 1128 45.32 2.39 38.65
N SER A 1129 44.76 1.74 37.61
CA SER A 1129 43.40 1.21 37.65
C SER A 1129 43.41 -0.12 38.38
N VAL A 1130 42.69 -0.25 39.50
CA VAL A 1130 42.72 -1.42 40.40
C VAL A 1130 41.32 -1.98 40.59
N CYS A 1131 41.17 -3.31 40.55
CA CYS A 1131 39.93 -4.01 40.90
C CYS A 1131 40.04 -4.67 42.28
N ARG A 1132 39.32 -4.14 43.27
CA ARG A 1132 39.25 -4.73 44.63
C ARG A 1132 38.73 -6.18 44.62
N SER A 1133 37.91 -6.56 43.64
CA SER A 1133 37.23 -7.87 43.59
C SER A 1133 38.11 -9.03 43.13
N CYS A 1134 39.21 -8.79 42.42
CA CYS A 1134 40.09 -9.85 41.89
C CYS A 1134 41.59 -9.54 41.95
N GLY A 1135 42.00 -8.35 42.37
CA GLY A 1135 43.41 -7.95 42.43
C GLY A 1135 44.02 -7.50 41.09
N PHE A 1136 43.26 -7.50 39.99
CA PHE A 1136 43.70 -6.92 38.71
C PHE A 1136 44.15 -5.48 38.92
N SER A 1137 45.38 -5.16 38.50
CA SER A 1137 45.92 -3.80 38.53
C SER A 1137 46.61 -3.44 37.22
N ARG A 1138 46.41 -2.22 36.74
CA ARG A 1138 47.04 -1.68 35.54
C ARG A 1138 47.46 -0.23 35.75
N CYS A 1139 48.76 -0.03 35.96
CA CYS A 1139 49.40 1.28 36.02
C CYS A 1139 49.71 1.82 34.61
N GLY A 1140 49.90 3.13 34.47
CA GLY A 1140 50.15 3.81 33.20
C GLY A 1140 51.18 4.94 33.30
#